data_AF-A0A8C4ZC02-F1
#
_entry.id   AF-A0A8C4ZC02-F1
#
_cell.length_a   1.000
_cell.length_b   1.000
_cell.length_c   1.000
_cell.angle_alpha   90.00
_cell.angle_beta   90.00
_cell.angle_gamma   90.00
#
_symmetry.space_group_name_H-M   'P 1'
#
loop_
_entity.id
_entity.type
_entity.pdbx_description
1 polymer ?
#
loop_
_entity_poly.entity_id
_entity_poly.type
_entity_poly.pdbx_seq_one_letter_code
_entity_poly.pdbx_strand_id
1 'polypeptide(L)'
;MDCTALEHDAVKFAKTAVTCDHNGKYNEAVFYYKEAAQALIYADMAGSKLDGIQDKVNEYLERVQALHNAVQGQSIDPLKSRQQVDLERAHFLVTQAFQEDEKGNGDEAIELYSQAVELCIQTSNETTELTVQTKLKQLALQALERAEGLKESQSKSSTAQPQVAAKPSGGTSSGAPARQFFPLGQDFTIHDRPQPMRAVQSSDPQGQRYTSEEIEVLRSTSTINGMAYVPFMSVDLRERFAFPVPFSDKTGKLALSPKQKAIFSRWVRPDEICNSPTMILSVSSFSIKQTVVSDCSFVASLAISAAYERRYNKKLITSIIYPQNRRGEPEYNPCGKYMVKLHINGVPRKVIIDDFLPVDRNGELLCSYSSNRSELWVSLIEKAYMKVMGGYDFPGSNSNIDLHALTGWIPERIAMHSDNHSFIKDDTFRMLYSRFHRGDVLITTATGVMTEEEGDKWGLVPTHAYAVLDIRDHKGRRFLQLKNPWSHLRWKGRFSERDEKNWTPELLKYLNFDPKTAQKFDNGVFWIAWEDLCQYFDVIYLSWSPALFKESSCIHSSWDAKQGPAKDAYSLANNPQYRLEVQCPAGGAAVWVLLTRHITDKDDFAQNREFITLVVYKTDGRKVYYPADPPPFIDGIRINSPHYLTKIKLTSAGTHTFTLVVSQYEKQNTINYTLRVYSGCKFSYTKIPTPFTHTKRVTGQWKGASAGGCGNYKDSYKHNPIYQFNLERAGPLLVELRGQRQYSVGFEVVTVSTVGEPGPAGFQKRASGDYRCGFSYLELDHVPAGIYNVIPTTFLPKQEGHFFLDFSSAMALKVSHLQ
;
A
#
# COMPACT_ATOMS: atom_id res chain seq x y z
N MET A 1 -5.48 -21.11 14.37
CA MET A 1 -4.52 -21.94 13.61
C MET A 1 -5.21 -23.28 13.39
N ASP A 2 -5.18 -23.81 12.17
CA ASP A 2 -5.65 -25.18 11.89
C ASP A 2 -4.54 -26.15 12.29
N CYS A 3 -4.80 -27.02 13.27
CA CYS A 3 -3.80 -27.96 13.75
C CYS A 3 -3.36 -28.92 12.63
N THR A 4 -4.29 -29.36 11.78
CA THR A 4 -3.98 -30.35 10.74
C THR A 4 -3.03 -29.82 9.67
N ALA A 5 -3.14 -28.52 9.32
CA ALA A 5 -2.20 -27.87 8.41
C ALA A 5 -0.79 -27.77 9.01
N LEU A 6 -0.69 -27.47 10.30
CA LEU A 6 0.59 -27.37 11.01
C LEU A 6 1.24 -28.73 11.23
N GLU A 7 0.45 -29.77 11.48
CA GLU A 7 0.91 -31.16 11.51
C GLU A 7 1.48 -31.58 10.14
N HIS A 8 0.80 -31.22 9.06
CA HIS A 8 1.27 -31.49 7.71
C HIS A 8 2.57 -30.75 7.39
N ASP A 9 2.67 -29.47 7.76
CA ASP A 9 3.90 -28.69 7.64
C ASP A 9 5.03 -29.28 8.45
N ALA A 10 4.77 -29.69 9.70
CA ALA A 10 5.73 -30.37 10.56
C ALA A 10 6.28 -31.64 9.91
N VAL A 11 5.40 -32.50 9.37
CA VAL A 11 5.80 -33.72 8.67
C VAL A 11 6.59 -33.39 7.40
N LYS A 12 6.16 -32.39 6.64
CA LYS A 12 6.85 -31.94 5.43
C LYS A 12 8.26 -31.44 5.76
N PHE A 13 8.39 -30.53 6.72
CA PHE A 13 9.68 -30.02 7.17
C PHE A 13 10.55 -31.12 7.76
N ALA A 14 10.01 -32.03 8.57
CA ALA A 14 10.78 -33.14 9.12
C ALA A 14 11.32 -34.07 8.03
N LYS A 15 10.50 -34.42 7.02
CA LYS A 15 10.96 -35.22 5.87
C LYS A 15 12.06 -34.50 5.09
N THR A 16 11.90 -33.20 4.83
CA THR A 16 12.94 -32.41 4.17
C THR A 16 14.20 -32.32 5.02
N ALA A 17 14.07 -32.12 6.34
CA ALA A 17 15.18 -32.05 7.28
C ALA A 17 15.99 -33.34 7.26
N VAL A 18 15.32 -34.49 7.37
CA VAL A 18 15.94 -35.82 7.29
C VAL A 18 16.65 -36.00 5.95
N THR A 19 16.03 -35.58 4.85
CA THR A 19 16.64 -35.68 3.51
C THR A 19 17.90 -34.82 3.40
N CYS A 20 17.85 -33.58 3.87
CA CYS A 20 19.02 -32.69 3.91
C CYS A 20 20.12 -33.24 4.83
N ASP A 21 19.77 -33.80 5.98
CA ASP A 21 20.69 -34.40 6.94
C ASP A 21 21.44 -35.59 6.31
N HIS A 22 20.72 -36.51 5.67
CA HIS A 22 21.31 -37.65 4.96
C HIS A 22 22.18 -37.22 3.78
N ASN A 23 21.81 -36.14 3.10
CA ASN A 23 22.57 -35.60 1.97
C ASN A 23 23.75 -34.71 2.39
N GLY A 24 24.07 -34.63 3.68
CA GLY A 24 25.20 -33.84 4.19
C GLY A 24 24.98 -32.32 4.20
N LYS A 25 23.76 -31.86 3.90
CA LYS A 25 23.38 -30.44 3.88
C LYS A 25 22.95 -29.96 5.27
N TYR A 26 23.89 -29.95 6.20
CA TYR A 26 23.57 -29.77 7.63
C TYR A 26 22.96 -28.40 7.96
N ASN A 27 23.31 -27.32 7.26
CA ASN A 27 22.70 -26.00 7.46
C ASN A 27 21.20 -25.98 7.09
N GLU A 28 20.84 -26.58 5.95
CA GLU A 28 19.44 -26.73 5.53
C GLU A 28 18.69 -27.69 6.47
N ALA A 29 19.33 -28.78 6.88
CA ALA A 29 18.77 -29.73 7.84
C ALA A 29 18.46 -29.06 9.18
N VAL A 30 19.39 -28.27 9.72
CA VAL A 30 19.18 -27.48 10.95
C VAL A 30 17.97 -26.57 10.82
N PHE A 31 17.82 -25.88 9.69
CA PHE A 31 16.68 -25.01 9.45
C PHE A 31 15.37 -25.80 9.44
N TYR A 32 15.29 -26.87 8.65
CA TYR A 32 14.07 -27.66 8.54
C TYR A 32 13.73 -28.42 9.81
N TYR A 33 14.72 -28.87 10.60
CA TYR A 33 14.46 -29.43 11.92
C TYR A 33 13.92 -28.36 12.88
N LYS A 34 14.44 -27.12 12.84
CA LYS A 34 13.88 -26.00 13.62
C LYS A 34 12.46 -25.69 13.18
N GLU A 35 12.18 -25.57 11.88
CA GLU A 35 10.84 -25.31 11.37
C GLU A 35 9.88 -26.48 11.61
N ALA A 36 10.35 -27.73 11.56
CA ALA A 36 9.56 -28.92 11.90
C ALA A 36 9.22 -28.96 13.39
N ALA A 37 10.20 -28.73 14.26
CA ALA A 37 10.00 -28.61 15.69
C ALA A 37 9.02 -27.48 16.00
N GLN A 38 9.20 -26.33 15.35
CA GLN A 38 8.36 -25.17 15.55
C GLN A 38 6.94 -25.37 14.99
N ALA A 39 6.78 -26.04 13.85
CA ALA A 39 5.48 -26.42 13.30
C ALA A 39 4.77 -27.45 14.20
N LEU A 40 5.50 -28.41 14.77
CA LEU A 40 4.97 -29.36 15.76
C LEU A 40 4.54 -28.65 17.05
N ILE A 41 5.36 -27.73 17.56
CA ILE A 41 5.00 -26.87 18.68
C ILE A 41 3.71 -26.12 18.34
N TYR A 42 3.61 -25.51 17.15
CA TYR A 42 2.40 -24.81 16.73
C TYR A 42 1.19 -25.73 16.51
N ALA A 43 1.39 -26.97 16.08
CA ALA A 43 0.34 -27.98 15.94
C ALA A 43 -0.22 -28.37 17.32
N ASP A 44 0.65 -28.65 18.29
CA ASP A 44 0.27 -28.88 19.69
C ASP A 44 -0.48 -27.67 20.26
N MET A 45 0.06 -26.46 20.02
CA MET A 45 -0.59 -25.19 20.39
C MET A 45 -1.98 -24.98 19.75
N ALA A 46 -2.22 -25.57 18.58
CA ALA A 46 -3.47 -25.46 17.84
C ALA A 46 -4.47 -26.56 18.23
N GLY A 47 -4.14 -27.42 19.20
CA GLY A 47 -5.01 -28.51 19.66
C GLY A 47 -4.85 -29.81 18.88
N SER A 48 -3.66 -30.07 18.33
CA SER A 48 -3.30 -31.37 17.76
C SER A 48 -3.56 -32.50 18.75
N LYS A 49 -3.99 -33.65 18.23
CA LYS A 49 -4.17 -34.90 19.01
C LYS A 49 -3.02 -35.88 18.78
N LEU A 50 -1.93 -35.46 18.14
CA LEU A 50 -0.77 -36.33 17.96
C LEU A 50 -0.12 -36.60 19.31
N ASP A 51 0.04 -37.87 19.66
CA ASP A 51 0.76 -38.28 20.86
C ASP A 51 2.28 -38.14 20.65
N GLY A 52 3.01 -37.75 21.71
CA GLY A 52 4.48 -37.67 21.68
C GLY A 52 5.07 -36.48 20.91
N ILE A 53 4.27 -35.41 20.68
CA ILE A 53 4.77 -34.19 20.00
C ILE A 53 6.00 -33.63 20.73
N GLN A 54 5.97 -33.56 22.05
CA GLN A 54 7.05 -32.94 22.81
C GLN A 54 8.36 -33.75 22.77
N ASP A 55 8.24 -35.07 22.69
CA ASP A 55 9.40 -35.94 22.49
C ASP A 55 10.00 -35.72 21.09
N LYS A 56 9.15 -35.58 20.06
CA LYS A 56 9.59 -35.29 18.69
C LYS A 56 10.22 -33.90 18.54
N VAL A 57 9.68 -32.90 19.23
CA VAL A 57 10.25 -31.54 19.27
C VAL A 57 11.63 -31.58 19.91
N ASN A 58 11.77 -32.25 21.06
CA ASN A 58 13.06 -32.41 21.73
C ASN A 58 14.06 -33.17 20.84
N GLU A 59 13.64 -34.26 20.18
CA GLU A 59 14.46 -35.01 19.21
C GLU A 59 14.99 -34.11 18.09
N TYR A 60 14.13 -33.28 17.49
CA TYR A 60 14.54 -32.35 16.44
C TYR A 60 15.49 -31.26 16.95
N LEU A 61 15.25 -30.72 18.16
CA LEU A 61 16.12 -29.70 18.76
C LEU A 61 17.49 -30.26 19.18
N GLU A 62 17.53 -31.49 19.72
CA GLU A 62 18.78 -32.19 20.01
C GLU A 62 19.55 -32.49 18.72
N ARG A 63 18.86 -32.92 17.66
CA ARG A 63 19.49 -33.13 16.35
C ARG A 63 20.03 -31.82 15.79
N VAL A 64 19.29 -30.72 15.92
CA VAL A 64 19.77 -29.37 15.56
C VAL A 64 21.04 -29.01 16.32
N GLN A 65 21.12 -29.31 17.62
CA GLN A 65 22.32 -29.03 18.42
C GLN A 65 23.51 -29.90 18.02
N ALA A 66 23.27 -31.19 17.73
CA ALA A 66 24.28 -32.10 17.19
C ALA A 66 24.80 -31.63 15.81
N LEU A 67 23.90 -31.19 14.94
CA LEU A 67 24.24 -30.66 13.62
C LEU A 67 24.97 -29.32 13.69
N HIS A 68 24.67 -28.43 14.64
CA HIS A 68 25.45 -27.19 14.83
C HIS A 68 26.92 -27.48 15.14
N ASN A 69 27.19 -28.51 15.95
CA ASN A 69 28.55 -28.94 16.27
C ASN A 69 29.26 -29.54 15.03
N ALA A 70 28.52 -30.21 14.15
CA ALA A 70 29.04 -30.75 12.89
C ALA A 70 29.27 -29.64 11.82
N VAL A 71 28.40 -28.62 11.78
CA VAL A 71 28.52 -27.45 10.90
C VAL A 71 29.72 -26.59 11.28
N GLN A 72 30.04 -26.46 12.57
CA GLN A 72 31.26 -25.77 13.01
C GLN A 72 32.56 -26.44 12.55
N GLY A 73 32.49 -27.70 12.06
CA GLY A 73 33.62 -28.45 11.50
C GLY A 73 33.66 -28.57 9.97
N GLN A 74 32.64 -28.07 9.25
CA GLN A 74 32.61 -28.13 7.77
C GLN A 74 33.13 -26.83 7.15
N SER A 75 34.01 -26.93 6.16
CA SER A 75 34.31 -25.83 5.24
C SER A 75 33.05 -25.47 4.47
N ILE A 76 32.77 -24.18 4.31
CA ILE A 76 31.72 -23.65 3.43
C ILE A 76 31.82 -24.36 2.07
N ASP A 77 30.72 -24.93 1.58
CA ASP A 77 30.68 -25.51 0.23
C ASP A 77 31.26 -24.50 -0.76
N PRO A 78 32.19 -24.91 -1.65
CA PRO A 78 32.77 -23.99 -2.60
C PRO A 78 31.66 -23.33 -3.43
N LEU A 79 31.76 -22.01 -3.59
CA LEU A 79 30.82 -21.26 -4.42
C LEU A 79 30.84 -21.80 -5.86
N LYS A 80 29.68 -21.75 -6.52
CA LYS A 80 29.56 -22.16 -7.92
C LYS A 80 30.57 -21.44 -8.79
N SER A 81 31.17 -22.17 -9.72
CA SER A 81 31.97 -21.52 -10.76
C SER A 81 31.07 -20.67 -11.65
N ARG A 82 31.64 -19.67 -12.32
CA ARG A 82 30.91 -18.84 -13.29
C ARG A 82 30.16 -19.70 -14.33
N GLN A 83 30.79 -20.77 -14.79
CA GLN A 83 30.21 -21.68 -15.78
C GLN A 83 29.00 -22.48 -15.22
N GLN A 84 29.01 -22.81 -13.93
CA GLN A 84 27.86 -23.44 -13.27
C GLN A 84 26.69 -22.45 -13.11
N VAL A 85 26.96 -21.18 -12.79
CA VAL A 85 25.94 -20.12 -12.74
C VAL A 85 25.37 -19.85 -14.13
N ASP A 86 26.22 -19.82 -15.17
CA ASP A 86 25.78 -19.65 -16.56
C ASP A 86 24.92 -20.83 -17.04
N LEU A 87 25.20 -22.07 -16.59
CA LEU A 87 24.33 -23.22 -16.83
C LEU A 87 22.94 -23.06 -16.19
N GLU A 88 22.85 -22.54 -14.96
CA GLU A 88 21.57 -22.25 -14.32
C GLU A 88 20.78 -21.16 -15.06
N ARG A 89 21.50 -20.14 -15.55
CA ARG A 89 20.91 -19.09 -16.38
C ARG A 89 20.37 -19.62 -17.70
N ALA A 90 21.14 -20.48 -18.37
CA ALA A 90 20.68 -21.14 -19.60
C ALA A 90 19.44 -22.01 -19.34
N HIS A 91 19.40 -22.74 -18.22
CA HIS A 91 18.24 -23.52 -17.83
C HIS A 91 17.01 -22.65 -17.57
N PHE A 92 17.19 -21.51 -16.91
CA PHE A 92 16.12 -20.52 -16.69
C PHE A 92 15.59 -19.94 -18.01
N LEU A 93 16.48 -19.60 -18.96
CA LEU A 93 16.10 -19.15 -20.30
C LEU A 93 15.23 -20.19 -21.03
N VAL A 94 15.65 -21.46 -21.05
CA VAL A 94 14.88 -22.56 -21.66
C VAL A 94 13.52 -22.75 -20.99
N THR A 95 13.47 -22.63 -19.66
CA THR A 95 12.23 -22.75 -18.90
C THR A 95 11.24 -21.65 -19.26
N GLN A 96 11.71 -20.40 -19.37
CA GLN A 96 10.89 -19.26 -19.76
C GLN A 96 10.47 -19.35 -21.24
N ALA A 97 11.37 -19.77 -22.14
CA ALA A 97 11.05 -20.01 -23.54
C ALA A 97 9.89 -21.01 -23.69
N PHE A 98 9.92 -22.09 -22.92
CA PHE A 98 8.86 -23.10 -22.91
C PHE A 98 7.53 -22.55 -22.38
N GLN A 99 7.56 -21.69 -21.35
CA GLN A 99 6.34 -21.05 -20.84
C GLN A 99 5.71 -20.12 -21.88
N GLU A 100 6.52 -19.37 -22.63
CA GLU A 100 6.02 -18.51 -23.71
C GLU A 100 5.50 -19.32 -24.91
N ASP A 101 6.14 -20.45 -25.22
CA ASP A 101 5.68 -21.43 -26.19
C ASP A 101 4.29 -22.01 -25.82
N GLU A 102 4.10 -22.47 -24.58
CA GLU A 102 2.79 -22.93 -24.08
C GLU A 102 1.70 -21.85 -24.13
N LYS A 103 2.08 -20.57 -23.96
CA LYS A 103 1.16 -19.43 -24.08
C LYS A 103 0.83 -19.06 -25.53
N GLY A 104 1.49 -19.69 -26.51
CA GLY A 104 1.33 -19.39 -27.93
C GLY A 104 2.13 -18.18 -28.42
N ASN A 105 3.07 -17.67 -27.62
CA ASN A 105 3.93 -16.53 -27.97
C ASN A 105 5.19 -17.03 -28.69
N GLY A 106 5.00 -17.58 -29.90
CA GLY A 106 6.07 -18.26 -30.65
C GLY A 106 7.31 -17.43 -30.91
N ASP A 107 7.17 -16.14 -31.24
CA ASP A 107 8.31 -15.25 -31.55
C ASP A 107 9.23 -15.05 -30.34
N GLU A 108 8.65 -14.74 -29.17
CA GLU A 108 9.41 -14.57 -27.92
C GLU A 108 10.03 -15.91 -27.47
N ALA A 109 9.30 -17.01 -27.61
CA ALA A 109 9.82 -18.34 -27.31
C ALA A 109 11.05 -18.68 -28.17
N ILE A 110 10.98 -18.42 -29.48
CA ILE A 110 12.11 -18.62 -30.40
C ILE A 110 13.32 -17.77 -30.00
N GLU A 111 13.11 -16.50 -29.64
CA GLU A 111 14.19 -15.62 -29.21
C GLU A 111 14.87 -16.15 -27.93
N LEU A 112 14.08 -16.52 -26.92
CA LEU A 112 14.60 -17.05 -25.66
C LEU A 112 15.34 -18.38 -25.85
N TYR A 113 14.81 -19.29 -26.67
CA TYR A 113 15.52 -20.53 -27.03
C TYR A 113 16.84 -20.23 -27.74
N SER A 114 16.86 -19.30 -28.69
CA SER A 114 18.07 -18.93 -29.44
C SER A 114 19.15 -18.36 -28.49
N GLN A 115 18.77 -17.48 -27.56
CA GLN A 115 19.69 -16.93 -26.55
C GLN A 115 20.20 -18.00 -25.58
N ALA A 116 19.36 -18.98 -25.21
CA ALA A 116 19.79 -20.11 -24.40
C ALA A 116 20.86 -20.95 -25.12
N VAL A 117 20.67 -21.20 -26.42
CA VAL A 117 21.63 -21.93 -27.26
C VAL A 117 22.96 -21.20 -27.33
N GLU A 118 22.94 -19.89 -27.61
CA GLU A 118 24.14 -19.06 -27.67
C GLU A 118 24.94 -19.11 -26.35
N LEU A 119 24.24 -18.91 -25.22
CA LEU A 119 24.87 -18.99 -23.90
C LEU A 119 25.46 -20.38 -23.64
N CYS A 120 24.71 -21.44 -23.94
CA CYS A 120 25.20 -22.81 -23.76
C CYS A 120 26.46 -23.10 -24.58
N ILE A 121 26.52 -22.68 -25.84
CA ILE A 121 27.68 -22.88 -26.71
C ILE A 121 28.88 -22.09 -26.18
N GLN A 122 28.68 -20.82 -25.83
CA GLN A 122 29.73 -19.97 -25.29
C GLN A 122 30.32 -20.59 -24.01
N THR A 123 29.48 -20.89 -23.01
CA THR A 123 29.92 -21.46 -21.74
C THR A 123 30.53 -22.86 -21.91
N SER A 124 30.03 -23.67 -22.85
CA SER A 124 30.57 -25.00 -23.16
C SER A 124 32.00 -24.94 -23.74
N ASN A 125 32.34 -23.86 -24.44
CA ASN A 125 33.67 -23.66 -25.00
C ASN A 125 34.66 -23.10 -23.95
N GLU A 126 34.15 -22.39 -22.95
CA GLU A 126 34.95 -21.81 -21.86
C GLU A 126 35.21 -22.81 -20.70
N THR A 127 34.35 -23.82 -20.52
CA THR A 127 34.47 -24.78 -19.42
C THR A 127 35.36 -25.98 -19.74
N THR A 128 36.18 -26.40 -18.78
CA THR A 128 36.96 -27.65 -18.82
C THR A 128 36.26 -28.79 -18.08
N GLU A 129 35.16 -28.53 -17.36
CA GLU A 129 34.39 -29.55 -16.63
C GLU A 129 33.49 -30.34 -17.57
N LEU A 130 33.81 -31.63 -17.79
CA LEU A 130 33.09 -32.50 -18.72
C LEU A 130 31.59 -32.65 -18.39
N THR A 131 31.24 -32.64 -17.11
CA THR A 131 29.85 -32.77 -16.63
C THR A 131 29.01 -31.55 -16.99
N VAL A 132 29.53 -30.34 -16.73
CA VAL A 132 28.90 -29.07 -17.10
C VAL A 132 28.82 -28.95 -18.62
N GLN A 133 29.90 -29.30 -19.33
CA GLN A 133 29.94 -29.29 -20.79
C GLN A 133 28.87 -30.20 -21.42
N THR A 134 28.68 -31.41 -20.87
CA THR A 134 27.68 -32.36 -21.35
C THR A 134 26.26 -31.81 -21.15
N LYS A 135 25.97 -31.25 -19.97
CA LYS A 135 24.67 -30.63 -19.67
C LYS A 135 24.36 -29.45 -20.58
N LEU A 136 25.34 -28.56 -20.81
CA LEU A 136 25.19 -27.41 -21.71
C LEU A 136 24.91 -27.84 -23.15
N LYS A 137 25.65 -28.83 -23.67
CA LYS A 137 25.43 -29.36 -25.02
C LYS A 137 24.05 -29.98 -25.18
N GLN A 138 23.60 -30.76 -24.18
CA GLN A 138 22.27 -31.36 -24.21
C GLN A 138 21.17 -30.30 -24.17
N LEU A 139 21.31 -29.29 -23.30
CA LEU A 139 20.36 -28.19 -23.20
C LEU A 139 20.29 -27.36 -24.49
N ALA A 140 21.45 -27.10 -25.12
CA ALA A 140 21.53 -26.40 -26.41
C ALA A 140 20.81 -27.16 -27.53
N LEU A 141 21.05 -28.48 -27.65
CA LEU A 141 20.39 -29.30 -28.67
C LEU A 141 18.87 -29.29 -28.50
N GLN A 142 18.40 -29.46 -27.28
CA GLN A 142 16.98 -29.44 -26.93
C GLN A 142 16.32 -28.09 -27.26
N ALA A 143 16.97 -26.98 -26.89
CA ALA A 143 16.49 -25.64 -27.17
C ALA A 143 16.47 -25.34 -28.68
N LEU A 144 17.50 -25.77 -29.41
CA LEU A 144 17.62 -25.59 -30.86
C LEU A 144 16.54 -26.35 -31.62
N GLU A 145 16.35 -27.64 -31.34
CA GLU A 145 15.31 -28.46 -31.98
C GLU A 145 13.92 -27.85 -31.79
N ARG A 146 13.64 -27.32 -30.59
CA ARG A 146 12.36 -26.68 -30.33
C ARG A 146 12.20 -25.34 -31.05
N ALA A 147 13.23 -24.51 -31.08
CA ALA A 147 13.23 -23.25 -31.82
C ALA A 147 13.01 -23.46 -33.33
N GLU A 148 13.67 -24.46 -33.92
CA GLU A 148 13.49 -24.84 -35.33
C GLU A 148 12.07 -25.34 -35.59
N GLY A 149 11.54 -26.21 -34.73
CA GLY A 149 10.16 -26.69 -34.83
C GLY A 149 9.11 -25.57 -34.77
N LEU A 150 9.33 -24.54 -33.95
CA LEU A 150 8.46 -23.36 -33.89
C LEU A 150 8.56 -22.51 -35.16
N LYS A 151 9.78 -22.26 -35.67
CA LYS A 151 10.00 -21.54 -36.94
C LYS A 151 9.35 -22.25 -38.11
N GLU A 152 9.47 -23.57 -38.21
CA GLU A 152 8.80 -24.36 -39.25
C GLU A 152 7.28 -24.25 -39.16
N SER A 153 6.73 -24.32 -37.95
CA SER A 153 5.29 -24.20 -37.71
C SER A 153 4.76 -22.81 -38.10
N GLN A 154 5.51 -21.75 -37.84
CA GLN A 154 5.18 -20.38 -38.28
C GLN A 154 5.31 -20.18 -39.80
N SER A 155 6.28 -20.86 -40.44
CA SER A 155 6.45 -20.82 -41.91
C SER A 155 5.30 -21.52 -42.66
N LYS A 156 4.74 -22.58 -42.05
CA LYS A 156 3.59 -23.33 -42.61
C LYS A 156 2.25 -22.61 -42.40
N SER A 157 2.10 -21.80 -41.34
CA SER A 157 0.88 -21.01 -41.11
C SER A 157 0.79 -19.76 -41.98
N SER A 158 1.93 -19.18 -42.39
CA SER A 158 1.98 -18.00 -43.27
C SER A 158 1.75 -18.29 -44.76
N THR A 159 1.70 -19.57 -45.17
CA THR A 159 1.45 -20.00 -46.56
C THR A 159 0.00 -20.41 -46.85
N ALA A 160 -0.93 -20.29 -45.89
CA ALA A 160 -2.35 -20.58 -46.10
C ALA A 160 -3.13 -19.31 -46.54
N GLN A 161 -3.66 -19.31 -47.77
CA GLN A 161 -4.54 -18.26 -48.30
C GLN A 161 -5.88 -18.17 -47.52
N PRO A 162 -6.53 -16.99 -47.47
CA PRO A 162 -7.81 -16.84 -46.77
C PRO A 162 -8.96 -17.41 -47.62
N GLN A 163 -9.55 -18.53 -47.17
CA GLN A 163 -10.86 -18.98 -47.67
C GLN A 163 -11.99 -18.68 -46.67
N VAL A 164 -13.13 -18.36 -47.27
CA VAL A 164 -14.33 -17.73 -46.75
C VAL A 164 -15.01 -18.53 -45.64
N ALA A 165 -15.59 -17.78 -44.69
CA ALA A 165 -16.34 -18.24 -43.54
C ALA A 165 -17.47 -19.24 -43.88
N ALA A 166 -17.51 -20.36 -43.14
CA ALA A 166 -18.71 -21.17 -42.93
C ALA A 166 -18.79 -21.65 -41.48
N LYS A 167 -20.04 -21.71 -40.98
CA LYS A 167 -20.48 -21.96 -39.58
C LYS A 167 -20.01 -23.31 -39.00
N PRO A 168 -19.99 -23.46 -37.66
CA PRO A 168 -19.47 -24.65 -36.99
C PRO A 168 -20.53 -25.78 -36.96
N SER A 169 -20.15 -26.96 -37.42
CA SER A 169 -20.82 -28.23 -37.11
C SER A 169 -19.83 -29.14 -36.39
N GLY A 170 -20.29 -29.75 -35.29
CA GLY A 170 -19.47 -30.57 -34.38
C GLY A 170 -18.78 -31.74 -35.07
N GLY A 171 -17.55 -32.00 -34.65
CA GLY A 171 -16.75 -33.14 -35.08
C GLY A 171 -15.43 -33.17 -34.30
N THR A 172 -15.22 -34.28 -33.61
CA THR A 172 -14.06 -34.67 -32.80
C THR A 172 -12.70 -34.34 -33.44
N SER A 173 -11.88 -33.53 -32.77
CA SER A 173 -10.49 -33.30 -33.15
C SER A 173 -9.61 -34.47 -32.74
N SER A 174 -9.18 -35.27 -33.72
CA SER A 174 -8.05 -36.19 -33.62
C SER A 174 -6.76 -35.40 -33.40
N GLY A 175 -6.07 -35.68 -32.28
CA GLY A 175 -4.84 -35.03 -31.89
C GLY A 175 -3.66 -35.35 -32.80
N ALA A 176 -2.88 -34.33 -33.15
CA ALA A 176 -1.50 -34.50 -33.57
C ALA A 176 -0.62 -34.68 -32.32
N PRO A 177 0.39 -35.57 -32.33
CA PRO A 177 1.15 -35.90 -31.13
C PRO A 177 2.08 -34.75 -30.76
N ALA A 178 1.83 -34.11 -29.62
CA ALA A 178 2.82 -33.26 -28.96
C ALA A 178 4.03 -34.15 -28.62
N ARG A 179 5.20 -33.91 -29.25
CA ARG A 179 6.45 -34.53 -28.83
C ARG A 179 6.77 -34.03 -27.42
N GLN A 180 6.66 -34.92 -26.44
CA GLN A 180 6.88 -34.62 -25.02
C GLN A 180 8.34 -34.23 -24.78
N PHE A 181 8.53 -33.06 -24.18
CA PHE A 181 9.81 -32.59 -23.66
C PHE A 181 10.01 -33.15 -22.25
N PHE A 182 11.13 -33.83 -22.00
CA PHE A 182 11.54 -34.27 -20.66
C PHE A 182 12.78 -33.47 -20.21
N PRO A 183 12.66 -32.59 -19.20
CA PRO A 183 13.82 -31.96 -18.57
C PRO A 183 14.64 -32.99 -17.78
N LEU A 184 15.95 -32.82 -17.75
CA LEU A 184 16.86 -33.60 -16.89
C LEU A 184 16.72 -33.18 -15.41
N GLY A 185 15.87 -33.87 -14.65
CA GLY A 185 15.79 -33.69 -13.19
C GLY A 185 14.60 -34.42 -12.56
N GLN A 186 14.76 -34.91 -11.32
CA GLN A 186 13.85 -35.86 -10.66
C GLN A 186 12.52 -35.29 -10.11
N ASP A 187 12.22 -34.00 -10.27
CA ASP A 187 11.05 -33.37 -9.63
C ASP A 187 9.90 -33.00 -10.60
N PHE A 188 9.52 -33.92 -11.50
CA PHE A 188 8.34 -33.72 -12.35
C PHE A 188 7.44 -34.97 -12.38
N THR A 189 6.37 -34.97 -11.57
CA THR A 189 5.27 -35.94 -11.66
C THR A 189 4.10 -35.33 -12.45
N ILE A 190 3.63 -36.07 -13.47
CA ILE A 190 2.65 -35.67 -14.50
C ILE A 190 1.19 -35.63 -14.00
N HIS A 191 0.94 -35.58 -12.68
CA HIS A 191 -0.43 -35.74 -12.14
C HIS A 191 -1.06 -34.57 -11.38
N ASP A 192 -0.42 -33.40 -11.31
CA ASP A 192 -1.10 -32.22 -10.76
C ASP A 192 -1.98 -31.56 -11.83
N ARG A 193 -3.29 -31.88 -11.80
CA ARG A 193 -4.32 -31.10 -12.51
C ARG A 193 -4.24 -29.64 -12.04
N PRO A 194 -4.27 -28.65 -12.95
CA PRO A 194 -4.36 -27.24 -12.55
C PRO A 194 -5.67 -27.06 -11.76
N GLN A 195 -5.56 -26.82 -10.45
CA GLN A 195 -6.67 -26.23 -9.73
C GLN A 195 -6.85 -24.80 -10.25
N PRO A 196 -8.08 -24.37 -10.59
CA PRO A 196 -8.32 -22.98 -10.92
C PRO A 196 -8.06 -22.15 -9.67
N MET A 197 -6.87 -21.55 -9.61
CA MET A 197 -6.57 -20.54 -8.60
C MET A 197 -7.47 -19.34 -8.90
N ARG A 198 -8.43 -19.09 -8.02
CA ARG A 198 -8.97 -17.74 -7.86
C ARG A 198 -7.78 -16.87 -7.46
N ALA A 199 -7.36 -15.99 -8.37
CA ALA A 199 -6.53 -14.85 -8.00
C ALA A 199 -7.16 -14.23 -6.75
N VAL A 200 -6.35 -13.96 -5.72
CA VAL A 200 -6.79 -13.12 -4.61
C VAL A 200 -7.42 -11.91 -5.27
N GLN A 201 -8.73 -11.72 -5.06
CA GLN A 201 -9.43 -10.55 -5.56
C GLN A 201 -8.70 -9.36 -4.94
N SER A 202 -7.81 -8.74 -5.71
CA SER A 202 -7.51 -7.34 -5.48
C SER A 202 -8.88 -6.68 -5.45
N SER A 203 -9.18 -5.95 -4.39
CA SER A 203 -10.36 -5.09 -4.27
C SER A 203 -10.29 -3.90 -5.23
N ASP A 204 -9.67 -4.09 -6.39
CA ASP A 204 -9.61 -3.18 -7.50
C ASP A 204 -10.48 -3.78 -8.61
N PRO A 205 -11.51 -3.06 -9.06
CA PRO A 205 -12.36 -3.52 -10.13
C PRO A 205 -11.52 -3.71 -11.39
N GLN A 206 -11.37 -4.96 -11.83
CA GLN A 206 -10.92 -5.30 -13.17
C GLN A 206 -11.77 -4.48 -14.16
N GLY A 207 -11.18 -3.45 -14.77
CA GLY A 207 -11.85 -2.62 -15.77
C GLY A 207 -12.14 -1.16 -15.39
N GLN A 208 -11.55 -0.61 -14.31
CA GLN A 208 -11.67 0.83 -14.03
C GLN A 208 -11.02 1.65 -15.18
N ARG A 209 -11.86 2.24 -16.03
CA ARG A 209 -11.41 3.24 -17.02
C ARG A 209 -11.19 4.55 -16.29
N TYR A 210 -9.93 4.87 -16.01
CA TYR A 210 -9.55 6.19 -15.51
C TYR A 210 -10.00 7.27 -16.48
N THR A 211 -10.49 8.38 -15.95
CA THR A 211 -10.73 9.59 -16.72
C THR A 211 -9.41 10.21 -17.19
N SER A 212 -9.46 11.09 -18.19
CA SER A 212 -8.24 11.79 -18.67
C SER A 212 -7.55 12.59 -17.56
N GLU A 213 -8.32 13.18 -16.63
CA GLU A 213 -7.79 13.89 -15.47
C GLU A 213 -7.06 12.94 -14.51
N GLU A 214 -7.65 11.79 -14.20
CA GLU A 214 -7.02 10.78 -13.34
C GLU A 214 -5.75 10.21 -13.94
N ILE A 215 -5.73 9.98 -15.26
CA ILE A 215 -4.54 9.52 -15.98
C ILE A 215 -3.42 10.56 -15.83
N GLU A 216 -3.73 11.86 -15.94
CA GLU A 216 -2.73 12.92 -15.81
C GLU A 216 -2.18 13.02 -14.39
N VAL A 217 -3.05 12.90 -13.37
CA VAL A 217 -2.61 12.84 -11.97
C VAL A 217 -1.71 11.62 -11.74
N LEU A 218 -2.14 10.43 -12.17
CA LEU A 218 -1.36 9.21 -11.98
C LEU A 218 -0.04 9.25 -12.73
N ARG A 219 -0.01 9.82 -13.95
CA ARG A 219 1.20 10.00 -14.76
C ARG A 219 2.17 10.96 -14.08
N SER A 220 1.72 12.15 -13.68
CA SER A 220 2.57 13.15 -13.02
C SER A 220 3.14 12.63 -11.70
N THR A 221 2.35 11.87 -10.92
CA THR A 221 2.80 11.25 -9.67
C THR A 221 3.40 9.85 -9.82
N SER A 222 3.72 9.42 -11.05
CA SER A 222 4.50 8.19 -11.29
C SER A 222 5.99 8.44 -11.15
N THR A 223 6.45 9.69 -11.30
CA THR A 223 7.84 10.05 -11.10
C THR A 223 8.08 10.32 -9.62
N ILE A 224 8.71 9.38 -8.93
CA ILE A 224 9.02 9.44 -7.50
C ILE A 224 10.54 9.42 -7.36
N ASN A 225 11.13 10.42 -6.70
CA ASN A 225 12.58 10.57 -6.55
C ASN A 225 13.33 10.52 -7.90
N GLY A 226 12.74 11.13 -8.94
CA GLY A 226 13.29 11.14 -10.30
C GLY A 226 13.14 9.83 -11.09
N MET A 227 12.50 8.80 -10.53
CA MET A 227 12.30 7.50 -11.16
C MET A 227 10.83 7.24 -11.47
N ALA A 228 10.54 6.68 -12.64
CA ALA A 228 9.18 6.36 -13.06
C ALA A 228 8.72 4.99 -12.53
N TYR A 229 7.67 4.99 -11.73
CA TYR A 229 6.94 3.81 -11.27
C TYR A 229 5.52 3.90 -11.79
N VAL A 230 5.22 3.29 -12.92
CA VAL A 230 3.88 3.37 -13.53
C VAL A 230 2.89 2.44 -12.81
N PRO A 231 1.56 2.72 -12.88
CA PRO A 231 0.55 1.79 -12.39
C PRO A 231 0.73 0.39 -12.99
N PHE A 232 0.57 -0.63 -12.15
CA PHE A 232 0.68 -2.02 -12.55
C PHE A 232 -0.53 -2.40 -13.41
N MET A 233 -0.27 -2.90 -14.61
CA MET A 233 -1.29 -3.32 -15.58
C MET A 233 -1.12 -4.81 -15.93
N SER A 234 -2.15 -5.41 -16.53
CA SER A 234 -2.09 -6.83 -16.93
C SER A 234 -0.98 -7.14 -17.94
N VAL A 235 -0.53 -6.15 -18.72
CA VAL A 235 0.63 -6.28 -19.63
C VAL A 235 1.94 -6.51 -18.86
N ASP A 236 2.05 -6.02 -17.62
CA ASP A 236 3.26 -6.20 -16.80
C ASP A 236 3.45 -7.65 -16.33
N LEU A 237 2.41 -8.49 -16.41
CA LEU A 237 2.53 -9.93 -16.20
C LEU A 237 3.33 -10.63 -17.31
N ARG A 238 3.62 -9.93 -18.41
CA ARG A 238 4.47 -10.38 -19.52
C ARG A 238 5.89 -9.79 -19.44
N GLU A 239 6.25 -9.19 -18.31
CA GLU A 239 7.60 -8.66 -18.11
C GLU A 239 8.64 -9.79 -18.28
N ARG A 240 9.64 -9.55 -19.11
CA ARG A 240 10.70 -10.53 -19.37
C ARG A 240 11.71 -10.56 -18.23
N PHE A 241 11.97 -11.75 -17.69
CA PHE A 241 12.93 -11.97 -16.59
C PHE A 241 14.20 -12.71 -17.02
N ALA A 242 14.18 -13.39 -18.17
CA ALA A 242 15.30 -14.20 -18.65
C ALA A 242 16.18 -13.44 -19.64
N PHE A 243 17.48 -13.43 -19.36
CA PHE A 243 18.51 -12.77 -20.16
C PHE A 243 19.80 -13.60 -20.16
N PRO A 244 20.61 -13.58 -21.24
CA PRO A 244 21.89 -14.28 -21.28
C PRO A 244 22.94 -13.63 -20.36
N VAL A 245 22.83 -12.32 -20.12
CA VAL A 245 23.70 -11.56 -19.23
C VAL A 245 22.92 -11.14 -17.97
N PRO A 246 23.52 -11.19 -16.77
CA PRO A 246 22.87 -10.75 -15.54
C PRO A 246 22.35 -9.31 -15.64
N PHE A 247 21.07 -9.14 -15.33
CA PHE A 247 20.39 -7.86 -15.31
C PHE A 247 21.03 -6.92 -14.29
N SER A 248 21.22 -5.67 -14.71
CA SER A 248 21.65 -4.59 -13.84
C SER A 248 20.64 -3.46 -13.96
N ASP A 249 20.28 -2.90 -12.82
CA ASP A 249 19.28 -1.85 -12.77
C ASP A 249 19.83 -0.57 -13.41
N LYS A 250 19.07 0.01 -14.35
CA LYS A 250 19.48 1.22 -15.08
C LYS A 250 19.65 2.42 -14.15
N THR A 251 18.98 2.40 -13.00
CA THR A 251 19.06 3.47 -12.00
C THR A 251 20.33 3.39 -11.15
N GLY A 252 21.11 2.31 -11.26
CA GLY A 252 22.33 2.10 -10.49
C GLY A 252 22.07 1.60 -9.08
N LYS A 253 23.10 1.71 -8.23
CA LYS A 253 23.07 1.24 -6.83
C LYS A 253 22.38 2.25 -5.92
N LEU A 254 21.60 1.75 -4.97
CA LEU A 254 20.89 2.61 -4.02
C LEU A 254 21.86 3.37 -3.12
N ALA A 255 21.53 4.62 -2.80
CA ALA A 255 22.29 5.41 -1.85
C ALA A 255 22.27 4.74 -0.46
N LEU A 256 23.45 4.53 0.11
CA LEU A 256 23.60 3.94 1.44
C LEU A 256 23.48 5.02 2.54
N SER A 257 22.91 4.63 3.68
CA SER A 257 22.88 5.48 4.87
C SER A 257 24.29 5.76 5.40
N PRO A 258 24.51 6.82 6.19
CA PRO A 258 25.81 7.07 6.82
C PRO A 258 26.33 5.88 7.64
N LYS A 259 25.44 5.18 8.35
CA LYS A 259 25.78 3.99 9.14
C LYS A 259 26.23 2.82 8.25
N GLN A 260 25.53 2.58 7.14
CA GLN A 260 25.91 1.56 6.17
C GLN A 260 27.26 1.89 5.49
N LYS A 261 27.46 3.14 5.06
CA LYS A 261 28.69 3.59 4.39
C LYS A 261 29.93 3.35 5.24
N ALA A 262 29.84 3.50 6.56
CA ALA A 262 30.97 3.32 7.47
C ALA A 262 31.53 1.88 7.48
N ILE A 263 30.68 0.88 7.25
CA ILE A 263 31.05 -0.55 7.29
C ILE A 263 30.96 -1.25 5.93
N PHE A 264 30.49 -0.53 4.90
CA PHE A 264 30.34 -1.04 3.53
C PHE A 264 31.68 -1.50 2.94
N SER A 265 31.65 -2.66 2.29
CA SER A 265 32.76 -3.21 1.52
C SER A 265 32.48 -3.17 0.02
N ARG A 266 31.41 -3.84 -0.43
CA ARG A 266 31.07 -3.98 -1.85
C ARG A 266 29.60 -4.36 -2.03
N TRP A 267 29.12 -4.26 -3.27
CA TRP A 267 27.87 -4.85 -3.71
C TRP A 267 28.13 -6.25 -4.25
N VAL A 268 27.27 -7.20 -3.93
CA VAL A 268 27.38 -8.61 -4.36
C VAL A 268 26.05 -9.11 -4.85
N ARG A 269 26.07 -10.07 -5.78
CA ARG A 269 24.89 -10.88 -6.10
C ARG A 269 24.75 -12.06 -5.13
N PRO A 270 23.55 -12.65 -5.00
CA PRO A 270 23.32 -13.81 -4.15
C PRO A 270 24.26 -14.98 -4.41
N ASP A 271 24.55 -15.28 -5.68
CA ASP A 271 25.42 -16.39 -6.10
C ASP A 271 26.90 -16.19 -5.73
N GLU A 272 27.32 -14.95 -5.41
CA GLU A 272 28.68 -14.64 -4.96
C GLU A 272 28.91 -14.90 -3.46
N ILE A 273 27.83 -15.09 -2.70
CA ILE A 273 27.88 -15.29 -1.23
C ILE A 273 27.13 -16.53 -0.75
N CYS A 274 26.31 -17.14 -1.61
CA CYS A 274 25.53 -18.32 -1.33
C CYS A 274 25.60 -19.31 -2.50
N ASN A 275 25.89 -20.58 -2.21
CA ASN A 275 25.95 -21.62 -3.23
C ASN A 275 24.56 -21.99 -3.80
N SER A 276 23.50 -21.91 -3.00
CA SER A 276 22.13 -22.31 -3.40
C SER A 276 21.10 -21.23 -3.05
N PRO A 277 21.17 -20.04 -3.69
CA PRO A 277 20.21 -18.97 -3.45
C PRO A 277 18.80 -19.43 -3.85
N THR A 278 17.83 -19.09 -3.01
CA THR A 278 16.41 -19.44 -3.17
C THR A 278 15.56 -18.22 -2.86
N MET A 279 14.44 -18.06 -3.58
CA MET A 279 13.56 -16.93 -3.32
C MET A 279 12.93 -17.00 -1.93
N ILE A 280 12.22 -18.10 -1.65
CA ILE A 280 11.56 -18.38 -0.36
C ILE A 280 11.71 -19.88 -0.07
N LEU A 281 12.22 -20.23 1.11
CA LEU A 281 12.19 -21.60 1.65
C LEU A 281 10.97 -21.77 2.57
N SER A 282 10.71 -20.79 3.43
CA SER A 282 9.52 -20.73 4.28
C SER A 282 9.14 -19.27 4.54
N VAL A 283 7.86 -18.92 4.40
CA VAL A 283 7.36 -17.61 4.80
C VAL A 283 7.24 -17.59 6.33
N SER A 284 8.32 -17.19 7.00
CA SER A 284 8.42 -17.18 8.46
C SER A 284 8.75 -15.77 8.95
N SER A 285 7.95 -15.27 9.90
CA SER A 285 8.25 -14.00 10.57
C SER A 285 9.48 -14.11 11.47
N PHE A 286 9.84 -15.31 11.93
CA PHE A 286 10.96 -15.53 12.84
C PHE A 286 12.31 -15.39 12.17
N SER A 287 12.40 -15.67 10.87
CA SER A 287 13.67 -15.58 10.13
C SER A 287 14.06 -14.15 9.78
N ILE A 288 13.11 -13.22 9.73
CA ILE A 288 13.36 -11.82 9.37
C ILE A 288 14.19 -11.11 10.44
N LYS A 289 15.33 -10.54 10.02
CA LYS A 289 16.24 -9.76 10.85
C LYS A 289 16.61 -8.43 10.19
N GLN A 290 16.38 -7.35 10.91
CA GLN A 290 16.85 -6.00 10.57
C GLN A 290 18.33 -5.83 10.95
N THR A 291 19.05 -5.05 10.14
CA THR A 291 20.46 -4.71 10.35
C THR A 291 20.63 -3.20 10.61
N VAL A 292 21.57 -2.54 9.95
CA VAL A 292 21.87 -1.10 10.09
C VAL A 292 20.90 -0.21 9.31
N VAL A 293 19.73 -0.75 8.94
CA VAL A 293 18.67 -0.04 8.21
C VAL A 293 17.86 0.83 9.18
N SER A 294 17.49 2.03 8.72
CA SER A 294 16.75 3.04 9.49
C SER A 294 15.26 2.73 9.65
N ASP A 295 14.63 2.11 8.65
CA ASP A 295 13.18 1.88 8.62
C ASP A 295 12.76 0.58 9.33
N CYS A 296 12.62 0.66 10.66
CA CYS A 296 12.15 -0.47 11.45
C CYS A 296 10.68 -0.84 11.20
N SER A 297 9.84 0.14 10.85
CA SER A 297 8.41 -0.07 10.66
C SER A 297 8.13 -0.89 9.41
N PHE A 298 8.96 -0.76 8.36
CA PHE A 298 8.84 -1.62 7.19
C PHE A 298 9.17 -3.08 7.50
N VAL A 299 10.22 -3.33 8.28
CA VAL A 299 10.61 -4.71 8.67
C VAL A 299 9.58 -5.34 9.60
N ALA A 300 9.01 -4.57 10.54
CA ALA A 300 7.87 -5.02 11.35
C ALA A 300 6.65 -5.37 10.47
N SER A 301 6.41 -4.57 9.42
CA SER A 301 5.32 -4.78 8.46
C SER A 301 5.51 -6.07 7.64
N LEU A 302 6.74 -6.38 7.23
CA LEU A 302 7.08 -7.66 6.61
C LEU A 302 6.83 -8.84 7.56
N ALA A 303 7.24 -8.71 8.82
CA ALA A 303 7.07 -9.77 9.82
C ALA A 303 5.59 -10.11 10.09
N ILE A 304 4.73 -9.12 10.28
CA ILE A 304 3.31 -9.38 10.49
C ILE A 304 2.62 -9.92 9.22
N SER A 305 3.03 -9.43 8.04
CA SER A 305 2.48 -9.91 6.75
C SER A 305 2.87 -11.37 6.48
N ALA A 306 4.11 -11.76 6.79
CA ALA A 306 4.56 -13.14 6.72
C ALA A 306 3.81 -14.05 7.71
N ALA A 307 3.65 -13.61 8.97
CA ALA A 307 2.88 -14.34 9.97
C ALA A 307 1.41 -14.52 9.57
N TYR A 308 0.81 -13.48 8.96
CA TYR A 308 -0.56 -13.53 8.47
C TYR A 308 -0.73 -14.53 7.32
N GLU A 309 0.16 -14.47 6.32
CA GLU A 309 0.11 -15.37 5.17
C GLU A 309 0.18 -16.83 5.60
N ARG A 310 1.10 -17.16 6.51
CA ARG A 310 1.21 -18.51 7.08
C ARG A 310 -0.03 -18.91 7.89
N ARG A 311 -0.55 -18.01 8.72
CA ARG A 311 -1.69 -18.31 9.62
C ARG A 311 -3.00 -18.55 8.89
N TYR A 312 -3.27 -17.76 7.85
CA TYR A 312 -4.56 -17.75 7.15
C TYR A 312 -4.50 -18.32 5.73
N ASN A 313 -3.33 -18.76 5.27
CA ASN A 313 -3.07 -19.23 3.91
C ASN A 313 -3.55 -18.23 2.84
N LYS A 314 -3.25 -16.94 3.07
CA LYS A 314 -3.61 -15.82 2.19
C LYS A 314 -2.35 -15.09 1.75
N LYS A 315 -2.03 -15.18 0.46
CA LYS A 315 -0.80 -14.66 -0.14
C LYS A 315 -0.72 -13.13 -0.09
N LEU A 316 0.03 -12.57 0.87
CA LEU A 316 0.34 -11.14 0.98
C LEU A 316 1.77 -10.81 0.53
N ILE A 317 2.73 -11.71 0.81
CA ILE A 317 4.15 -11.60 0.48
C ILE A 317 4.43 -12.31 -0.84
N THR A 318 4.02 -13.57 -0.98
CA THR A 318 4.37 -14.38 -2.17
C THR A 318 3.74 -13.83 -3.47
N SER A 319 2.57 -13.19 -3.37
CA SER A 319 1.81 -12.70 -4.53
C SER A 319 2.35 -11.41 -5.15
N ILE A 320 3.29 -10.73 -4.47
CA ILE A 320 3.85 -9.45 -4.91
C ILE A 320 5.25 -9.56 -5.51
N ILE A 321 5.88 -10.74 -5.47
CA ILE A 321 7.24 -10.98 -5.97
C ILE A 321 7.17 -11.73 -7.31
N TYR A 322 7.98 -11.28 -8.28
CA TYR A 322 8.12 -11.88 -9.61
C TYR A 322 9.61 -12.00 -9.99
N PRO A 323 10.01 -13.00 -10.79
CA PRO A 323 9.16 -13.94 -11.54
C PRO A 323 8.44 -14.97 -10.67
N GLN A 324 7.37 -15.55 -11.21
CA GLN A 324 6.59 -16.60 -10.57
C GLN A 324 6.57 -17.84 -11.45
N ASN A 325 6.66 -19.01 -10.82
CA ASN A 325 6.53 -20.29 -11.49
C ASN A 325 5.07 -20.58 -11.90
N ARG A 326 4.80 -21.74 -12.50
CA ARG A 326 3.44 -22.15 -12.94
C ARG A 326 2.41 -22.24 -11.82
N ARG A 327 2.84 -22.41 -10.56
CA ARG A 327 1.97 -22.44 -9.38
C ARG A 327 1.68 -21.03 -8.82
N GLY A 328 2.18 -19.98 -9.49
CA GLY A 328 2.08 -18.60 -9.01
C GLY A 328 2.87 -18.40 -7.71
N GLU A 329 3.98 -19.11 -7.56
CA GLU A 329 4.91 -18.97 -6.44
C GLU A 329 6.19 -18.27 -6.93
N PRO A 330 6.77 -17.37 -6.14
CA PRO A 330 7.93 -16.62 -6.56
C PRO A 330 9.16 -17.53 -6.67
N GLU A 331 9.93 -17.38 -7.74
CA GLU A 331 11.08 -18.23 -8.05
C GLU A 331 12.39 -17.44 -8.07
N TYR A 332 13.50 -18.13 -7.78
CA TYR A 332 14.82 -17.53 -7.92
C TYR A 332 15.14 -17.32 -9.41
N ASN A 333 15.65 -16.13 -9.74
CA ASN A 333 16.07 -15.78 -11.08
C ASN A 333 17.60 -15.61 -11.14
N PRO A 334 18.35 -16.54 -11.76
CA PRO A 334 19.81 -16.44 -11.96
C PRO A 334 20.22 -15.34 -12.94
N CYS A 335 19.27 -14.71 -13.63
CA CYS A 335 19.51 -13.50 -14.42
C CYS A 335 19.51 -12.25 -13.52
N GLY A 336 19.14 -12.34 -12.24
CA GLY A 336 19.20 -11.25 -11.28
C GLY A 336 18.22 -10.11 -11.52
N LYS A 337 17.14 -10.33 -12.28
CA LYS A 337 16.04 -9.36 -12.45
C LYS A 337 14.83 -9.78 -11.63
N TYR A 338 14.28 -8.85 -10.86
CA TYR A 338 13.06 -9.07 -10.09
C TYR A 338 12.10 -7.90 -10.26
N MET A 339 10.81 -8.18 -10.04
CA MET A 339 9.76 -7.18 -9.98
C MET A 339 8.99 -7.36 -8.69
N VAL A 340 8.80 -6.26 -7.94
CA VAL A 340 7.96 -6.23 -6.75
C VAL A 340 6.77 -5.31 -7.01
N LYS A 341 5.57 -5.78 -6.69
CA LYS A 341 4.33 -5.00 -6.81
C LYS A 341 4.03 -4.32 -5.47
N LEU A 342 4.11 -2.99 -5.43
CA LEU A 342 3.84 -2.18 -4.23
C LEU A 342 2.67 -1.24 -4.47
N HIS A 343 1.87 -0.95 -3.44
CA HIS A 343 0.72 -0.05 -3.52
C HIS A 343 1.11 1.38 -3.13
N ILE A 344 1.46 2.20 -4.12
CA ILE A 344 2.04 3.53 -3.93
C ILE A 344 1.16 4.58 -4.62
N ASN A 345 0.90 5.70 -3.93
CA ASN A 345 0.07 6.79 -4.45
C ASN A 345 -1.31 6.30 -4.94
N GLY A 346 -1.96 5.48 -4.10
CA GLY A 346 -3.34 5.02 -4.27
C GLY A 346 -3.58 3.89 -5.27
N VAL A 347 -2.52 3.38 -5.93
CA VAL A 347 -2.59 2.30 -6.92
C VAL A 347 -1.41 1.31 -6.78
N PRO A 348 -1.59 0.04 -7.19
CA PRO A 348 -0.47 -0.88 -7.38
C PRO A 348 0.49 -0.36 -8.45
N ARG A 349 1.80 -0.45 -8.22
CA ARG A 349 2.87 -0.04 -9.13
C ARG A 349 3.94 -1.11 -9.22
N LYS A 350 4.56 -1.24 -10.39
CA LYS A 350 5.68 -2.17 -10.58
C LYS A 350 7.00 -1.51 -10.18
N VAL A 351 7.82 -2.26 -9.45
CA VAL A 351 9.17 -1.86 -9.08
C VAL A 351 10.14 -2.91 -9.58
N ILE A 352 10.86 -2.59 -10.65
CA ILE A 352 11.94 -3.44 -11.19
C ILE A 352 13.21 -3.19 -10.38
N ILE A 353 13.88 -4.26 -9.97
CA ILE A 353 15.16 -4.22 -9.27
C ILE A 353 16.12 -5.26 -9.85
N ASP A 354 17.42 -4.98 -9.75
CA ASP A 354 18.44 -6.03 -9.79
C ASP A 354 18.61 -6.70 -8.41
N ASP A 355 19.45 -7.71 -8.28
CA ASP A 355 19.70 -8.44 -7.02
C ASP A 355 21.03 -8.13 -6.34
N PHE A 356 21.69 -7.04 -6.70
CA PHE A 356 22.87 -6.60 -5.97
C PHE A 356 22.50 -6.14 -4.55
N LEU A 357 23.13 -6.69 -3.54
CA LEU A 357 22.94 -6.33 -2.14
C LEU A 357 24.25 -5.81 -1.53
N PRO A 358 24.18 -4.82 -0.61
CA PRO A 358 25.37 -4.27 0.02
C PRO A 358 25.85 -5.20 1.16
N VAL A 359 27.16 -5.46 1.22
CA VAL A 359 27.78 -6.25 2.30
C VAL A 359 28.88 -5.48 3.04
N ASP A 360 29.13 -5.88 4.28
CA ASP A 360 30.27 -5.44 5.07
C ASP A 360 31.56 -6.19 4.70
N ARG A 361 32.65 -5.90 5.42
CA ARG A 361 33.97 -6.55 5.21
C ARG A 361 33.98 -8.04 5.56
N ASN A 362 33.03 -8.51 6.36
CA ASN A 362 32.87 -9.89 6.76
C ASN A 362 31.94 -10.67 5.81
N GLY A 363 31.33 -10.00 4.82
CA GLY A 363 30.35 -10.59 3.92
C GLY A 363 28.92 -10.62 4.48
N GLU A 364 28.64 -9.90 5.56
CA GLU A 364 27.30 -9.77 6.12
C GLU A 364 26.48 -8.71 5.38
N LEU A 365 25.21 -9.01 5.13
CA LEU A 365 24.29 -8.09 4.46
C LEU A 365 24.03 -6.84 5.30
N LEU A 366 24.04 -5.69 4.64
CA LEU A 366 23.75 -4.37 5.22
C LEU A 366 22.30 -3.91 5.01
N CYS A 367 21.50 -4.74 4.34
CA CYS A 367 20.05 -4.67 4.25
C CYS A 367 19.41 -5.64 5.26
N SER A 368 18.09 -5.60 5.43
CA SER A 368 17.38 -6.64 6.18
C SER A 368 17.46 -7.97 5.44
N TYR A 369 17.54 -9.06 6.20
CA TYR A 369 17.76 -10.40 5.64
C TYR A 369 17.02 -11.49 6.41
N SER A 370 16.95 -12.69 5.83
CA SER A 370 16.51 -13.89 6.53
C SER A 370 17.69 -14.54 7.25
N SER A 371 17.49 -15.00 8.48
CA SER A 371 18.47 -15.81 9.21
C SER A 371 18.88 -17.07 8.44
N ASN A 372 18.06 -17.49 7.46
CA ASN A 372 18.47 -18.40 6.42
C ASN A 372 19.17 -17.64 5.27
N ARG A 373 20.49 -17.80 5.18
CA ARG A 373 21.34 -17.09 4.20
C ARG A 373 21.02 -17.38 2.74
N SER A 374 20.30 -18.46 2.44
CA SER A 374 19.87 -18.78 1.08
C SER A 374 18.60 -18.04 0.67
N GLU A 375 17.81 -17.48 1.60
CA GLU A 375 16.56 -16.79 1.27
C GLU A 375 16.76 -15.32 0.89
N LEU A 376 16.11 -14.88 -0.19
CA LEU A 376 16.31 -13.54 -0.76
C LEU A 376 15.12 -12.59 -0.57
N TRP A 377 13.92 -13.12 -0.35
CA TRP A 377 12.69 -12.32 -0.39
C TRP A 377 12.69 -11.10 0.54
N VAL A 378 13.24 -11.23 1.76
CA VAL A 378 13.32 -10.11 2.73
C VAL A 378 14.13 -8.96 2.15
N SER A 379 15.33 -9.26 1.65
CA SER A 379 16.27 -8.26 1.14
C SER A 379 15.77 -7.64 -0.16
N LEU A 380 15.14 -8.43 -1.05
CA LEU A 380 14.63 -7.93 -2.33
C LEU A 380 13.39 -7.06 -2.16
N ILE A 381 12.46 -7.41 -1.27
CA ILE A 381 11.29 -6.57 -0.99
C ILE A 381 11.71 -5.25 -0.33
N GLU A 382 12.63 -5.29 0.65
CA GLU A 382 13.20 -4.07 1.23
C GLU A 382 13.89 -3.22 0.18
N LYS A 383 14.71 -3.82 -0.68
CA LYS A 383 15.37 -3.09 -1.77
C LYS A 383 14.38 -2.40 -2.70
N ALA A 384 13.30 -3.08 -3.10
CA ALA A 384 12.26 -2.48 -3.92
C ALA A 384 11.61 -1.29 -3.22
N TYR A 385 11.29 -1.42 -1.94
CA TYR A 385 10.70 -0.33 -1.17
C TYR A 385 11.67 0.86 -1.01
N MET A 386 12.92 0.60 -0.63
CA MET A 386 13.97 1.62 -0.50
C MET A 386 14.27 2.31 -1.84
N LYS A 387 14.17 1.59 -2.96
CA LYS A 387 14.28 2.19 -4.30
C LYS A 387 13.18 3.24 -4.53
N VAL A 388 11.93 2.92 -4.18
CA VAL A 388 10.82 3.89 -4.26
C VAL A 388 11.04 5.06 -3.31
N MET A 389 11.51 4.80 -2.09
CA MET A 389 11.76 5.81 -1.05
C MET A 389 13.03 6.64 -1.24
N GLY A 390 13.81 6.38 -2.30
CA GLY A 390 14.93 7.23 -2.72
C GLY A 390 16.31 6.75 -2.26
N GLY A 391 16.41 5.60 -1.59
CA GLY A 391 17.67 5.00 -1.14
C GLY A 391 17.55 4.30 0.22
N TYR A 392 18.59 3.59 0.62
CA TYR A 392 18.73 3.08 2.00
C TYR A 392 19.04 4.19 3.01
N ASP A 393 19.33 5.40 2.55
CA ASP A 393 19.45 6.61 3.37
C ASP A 393 18.09 7.25 3.73
N PHE A 394 16.98 6.58 3.40
CA PHE A 394 15.63 6.97 3.79
C PHE A 394 15.54 7.13 5.32
N PRO A 395 15.01 8.25 5.84
CA PRO A 395 14.99 8.53 7.29
C PRO A 395 14.10 7.58 8.10
N GLY A 396 13.19 6.84 7.45
CA GLY A 396 12.20 5.98 8.09
C GLY A 396 10.78 6.53 7.95
N SER A 397 9.80 5.71 8.31
CA SER A 397 8.36 5.98 8.15
C SER A 397 7.58 5.48 9.38
N ASN A 398 6.33 5.06 9.19
CA ASN A 398 5.55 4.34 10.19
C ASN A 398 4.75 3.20 9.54
N SER A 399 4.28 2.27 10.36
CA SER A 399 3.65 1.04 9.87
C SER A 399 2.36 1.24 9.07
N ASN A 400 1.63 2.35 9.23
CA ASN A 400 0.46 2.61 8.38
C ASN A 400 0.86 2.85 6.93
N ILE A 401 1.96 3.59 6.71
CA ILE A 401 2.51 3.86 5.38
C ILE A 401 3.07 2.56 4.80
N ASP A 402 3.86 1.83 5.59
CA ASP A 402 4.56 0.63 5.14
C ASP A 402 3.61 -0.54 4.84
N LEU A 403 2.66 -0.83 5.74
CA LEU A 403 1.67 -1.87 5.49
C LEU A 403 0.77 -1.51 4.32
N HIS A 404 0.39 -0.24 4.18
CA HIS A 404 -0.39 0.21 3.03
C HIS A 404 0.40 0.04 1.73
N ALA A 405 1.69 0.41 1.72
CA ALA A 405 2.59 0.21 0.58
C ALA A 405 2.80 -1.26 0.23
N LEU A 406 2.93 -2.13 1.24
CA LEU A 406 3.19 -3.55 1.05
C LEU A 406 1.94 -4.33 0.60
N THR A 407 0.77 -4.00 1.16
CA THR A 407 -0.44 -4.84 1.06
C THR A 407 -1.62 -4.17 0.37
N GLY A 408 -1.65 -2.84 0.28
CA GLY A 408 -2.83 -2.06 -0.13
C GLY A 408 -3.96 -2.04 0.90
N TRP A 409 -3.76 -2.59 2.11
CA TRP A 409 -4.77 -2.64 3.17
C TRP A 409 -4.99 -1.26 3.81
N ILE A 410 -6.14 -1.07 4.45
CA ILE A 410 -6.63 0.25 4.86
C ILE A 410 -5.98 0.66 6.20
N PRO A 411 -5.17 1.74 6.23
CA PRO A 411 -4.46 2.13 7.44
C PRO A 411 -5.35 2.88 8.45
N GLU A 412 -5.16 2.63 9.75
CA GLU A 412 -5.75 3.36 10.87
C GLU A 412 -4.74 3.49 12.00
N ARG A 413 -4.77 4.63 12.70
CA ARG A 413 -3.88 4.91 13.85
C ARG A 413 -4.71 5.05 15.12
N ILE A 414 -4.33 4.32 16.17
CA ILE A 414 -4.90 4.46 17.51
C ILE A 414 -3.80 4.98 18.44
N ALA A 415 -3.93 6.24 18.89
CA ALA A 415 -3.03 6.81 19.88
C ALA A 415 -3.40 6.32 21.29
N MET A 416 -2.40 5.94 22.08
CA MET A 416 -2.57 5.30 23.39
C MET A 416 -2.19 6.19 24.57
N HIS A 417 -1.76 7.42 24.32
CA HIS A 417 -1.41 8.38 25.35
C HIS A 417 -2.56 8.60 26.34
N SER A 418 -2.21 8.85 27.61
CA SER A 418 -3.16 8.96 28.72
C SER A 418 -4.09 10.17 28.62
N ASP A 419 -3.71 11.21 27.87
CA ASP A 419 -4.50 12.39 27.56
C ASP A 419 -5.55 12.15 26.46
N ASN A 420 -5.45 11.04 25.72
CA ASN A 420 -6.40 10.69 24.69
C ASN A 420 -7.68 10.06 25.27
N HIS A 421 -8.66 10.89 25.62
CA HIS A 421 -9.97 10.45 26.12
C HIS A 421 -10.74 9.49 25.18
N SER A 422 -10.37 9.40 23.90
CA SER A 422 -11.00 8.46 22.95
C SER A 422 -10.48 7.03 23.06
N PHE A 423 -9.34 6.82 23.74
CA PHE A 423 -8.74 5.50 23.90
C PHE A 423 -9.34 4.76 25.09
N ILE A 424 -10.20 3.79 24.80
CA ILE A 424 -10.81 2.91 25.81
C ILE A 424 -10.08 1.56 25.75
N LYS A 425 -9.28 1.26 26.79
CA LYS A 425 -8.41 0.07 26.85
C LYS A 425 -9.16 -1.23 26.60
N ASP A 426 -10.31 -1.42 27.26
CA ASP A 426 -11.06 -2.67 27.19
C ASP A 426 -11.74 -2.88 25.84
N ASP A 427 -12.36 -1.82 25.29
CA ASP A 427 -13.01 -1.85 23.98
C ASP A 427 -11.99 -2.09 22.87
N THR A 428 -10.84 -1.43 22.97
CA THR A 428 -9.74 -1.59 22.01
C THR A 428 -9.23 -3.02 22.04
N PHE A 429 -8.92 -3.58 23.22
CA PHE A 429 -8.47 -4.97 23.30
C PHE A 429 -9.49 -5.95 22.70
N ARG A 430 -10.78 -5.82 23.05
CA ARG A 430 -11.84 -6.68 22.51
C ARG A 430 -11.92 -6.60 20.98
N MET A 431 -11.81 -5.40 20.43
CA MET A 431 -11.77 -5.18 18.99
C MET A 431 -10.54 -5.84 18.35
N LEU A 432 -9.34 -5.62 18.89
CA LEU A 432 -8.10 -6.21 18.38
C LEU A 432 -8.16 -7.73 18.42
N TYR A 433 -8.51 -8.30 19.59
CA TYR A 433 -8.63 -9.74 19.77
C TYR A 433 -9.60 -10.35 18.75
N SER A 434 -10.81 -9.79 18.61
CA SER A 434 -11.82 -10.33 17.70
C SER A 434 -11.39 -10.24 16.23
N ARG A 435 -10.88 -9.09 15.80
CA ARG A 435 -10.56 -8.82 14.39
C ARG A 435 -9.30 -9.53 13.95
N PHE A 436 -8.31 -9.61 14.83
CA PHE A 436 -7.07 -10.32 14.59
C PHE A 436 -7.32 -11.81 14.31
N HIS A 437 -8.14 -12.48 15.12
CA HIS A 437 -8.45 -13.92 14.96
C HIS A 437 -9.37 -14.23 13.77
N ARG A 438 -10.13 -13.25 13.29
CA ARG A 438 -10.91 -13.36 12.05
C ARG A 438 -10.05 -13.17 10.79
N GLY A 439 -8.81 -12.72 10.96
CA GLY A 439 -7.93 -12.37 9.84
C GLY A 439 -8.35 -11.09 9.13
N ASP A 440 -9.04 -10.18 9.83
CA ASP A 440 -9.57 -8.93 9.30
C ASP A 440 -8.53 -7.78 9.35
N VAL A 441 -7.46 -7.93 10.13
CA VAL A 441 -6.52 -6.83 10.45
C VAL A 441 -5.09 -7.33 10.68
N LEU A 442 -4.11 -6.57 10.21
CA LEU A 442 -2.70 -6.65 10.59
C LEU A 442 -2.41 -5.59 11.65
N ILE A 443 -1.60 -5.93 12.65
CA ILE A 443 -1.39 -5.06 13.81
C ILE A 443 0.10 -4.90 14.06
N THR A 444 0.54 -3.66 14.19
CA THR A 444 1.85 -3.31 14.77
C THR A 444 1.65 -2.29 15.87
N THR A 445 2.65 -2.18 16.75
CA THR A 445 2.66 -1.20 17.84
C THR A 445 4.01 -0.52 17.87
N ALA A 446 4.08 0.74 18.29
CA ALA A 446 5.34 1.46 18.40
C ALA A 446 5.50 2.16 19.74
N THR A 447 6.75 2.15 20.21
CA THR A 447 7.18 2.85 21.40
C THR A 447 7.34 4.35 21.13
N GLY A 448 7.17 5.13 22.19
CA GLY A 448 7.38 6.57 22.17
C GLY A 448 8.83 7.00 22.29
N VAL A 449 9.00 8.31 22.52
CA VAL A 449 10.26 8.86 23.02
C VAL A 449 10.47 8.34 24.45
N MET A 450 11.62 7.70 24.68
CA MET A 450 12.08 7.26 26.01
C MET A 450 13.61 7.38 26.05
N THR A 451 14.19 7.40 27.25
CA THR A 451 15.65 7.43 27.38
C THR A 451 16.25 6.06 27.03
N GLU A 452 17.51 6.02 26.60
CA GLU A 452 18.21 4.75 26.37
C GLU A 452 18.26 3.90 27.65
N GLU A 453 18.42 4.53 28.82
CA GLU A 453 18.40 3.87 30.13
C GLU A 453 17.04 3.21 30.43
N GLU A 454 15.93 3.88 30.13
CA GLU A 454 14.59 3.32 30.28
C GLU A 454 14.36 2.16 29.30
N GLY A 455 14.80 2.33 28.05
CA GLY A 455 14.76 1.29 27.03
C GLY A 455 15.53 0.04 27.46
N ASP A 456 16.77 0.21 27.93
CA ASP A 456 17.61 -0.89 28.42
C ASP A 456 17.04 -1.56 29.66
N LYS A 457 16.46 -0.78 30.59
CA LYS A 457 15.83 -1.29 31.80
C LYS A 457 14.67 -2.23 31.48
N TRP A 458 13.82 -1.85 30.52
CA TRP A 458 12.62 -2.61 30.17
C TRP A 458 12.79 -3.54 28.98
N GLY A 459 13.93 -3.47 28.28
CA GLY A 459 14.18 -4.23 27.05
C GLY A 459 13.32 -3.76 25.88
N LEU A 460 13.09 -2.44 25.79
CA LEU A 460 12.37 -1.77 24.73
C LEU A 460 13.29 -0.80 24.00
N VAL A 461 13.03 -0.57 22.72
CA VAL A 461 13.79 0.39 21.91
C VAL A 461 12.98 1.67 21.81
N PRO A 462 13.56 2.87 22.01
CA PRO A 462 12.87 4.14 21.79
C PRO A 462 12.42 4.31 20.34
N THR A 463 11.23 4.89 20.12
CA THR A 463 10.71 5.25 18.77
C THR A 463 10.78 4.12 17.74
N HIS A 464 10.40 2.91 18.15
CA HIS A 464 10.62 1.68 17.38
C HIS A 464 9.34 0.88 17.19
N ALA A 465 9.22 0.23 16.02
CA ALA A 465 8.04 -0.54 15.65
C ALA A 465 8.20 -2.04 15.96
N TYR A 466 7.12 -2.65 16.45
CA TYR A 466 7.03 -4.07 16.79
C TYR A 466 5.82 -4.70 16.09
N ALA A 467 6.00 -5.91 15.56
CA ALA A 467 4.92 -6.68 14.96
C ALA A 467 4.12 -7.43 16.04
N VAL A 468 2.78 -7.37 16.00
CA VAL A 468 1.92 -8.14 16.92
C VAL A 468 1.63 -9.50 16.30
N LEU A 469 2.35 -10.53 16.75
CA LEU A 469 2.25 -11.89 16.22
C LEU A 469 1.09 -12.70 16.81
N ASP A 470 0.62 -12.42 18.02
CA ASP A 470 -0.54 -13.10 18.61
C ASP A 470 -1.21 -12.27 19.70
N ILE A 471 -2.49 -12.55 19.98
CA ILE A 471 -3.26 -11.90 21.05
C ILE A 471 -4.00 -12.98 21.84
N ARG A 472 -3.92 -12.96 23.18
CA ARG A 472 -4.52 -14.00 24.03
C ARG A 472 -5.23 -13.40 25.24
N ASP A 473 -6.30 -14.05 25.67
CA ASP A 473 -6.98 -13.81 26.93
C ASP A 473 -6.99 -15.11 27.74
N HIS A 474 -6.52 -15.06 28.98
CA HIS A 474 -6.56 -16.19 29.91
C HIS A 474 -7.09 -15.76 31.27
N LYS A 475 -8.29 -16.20 31.63
CA LYS A 475 -8.94 -15.89 32.92
C LYS A 475 -8.98 -14.37 33.21
N GLY A 476 -9.23 -13.56 32.18
CA GLY A 476 -9.28 -12.10 32.29
C GLY A 476 -7.91 -11.40 32.26
N ARG A 477 -6.80 -12.15 32.17
CA ARG A 477 -5.47 -11.60 31.88
C ARG A 477 -5.24 -11.57 30.37
N ARG A 478 -4.75 -10.44 29.87
CA ARG A 478 -4.69 -10.13 28.44
C ARG A 478 -3.26 -9.98 28.00
N PHE A 479 -2.89 -10.62 26.89
CA PHE A 479 -1.51 -10.72 26.43
C PHE A 479 -1.40 -10.46 24.94
N LEU A 480 -0.27 -9.85 24.55
CA LEU A 480 0.13 -9.71 23.16
C LEU A 480 1.53 -10.33 22.99
N GLN A 481 1.72 -11.08 21.92
CA GLN A 481 3.03 -11.57 21.51
C GLN A 481 3.61 -10.58 20.50
N LEU A 482 4.72 -9.96 20.84
CA LEU A 482 5.39 -8.98 19.98
C LEU A 482 6.66 -9.57 19.38
N LYS A 483 7.03 -9.13 18.18
CA LYS A 483 8.35 -9.35 17.58
C LYS A 483 9.07 -8.04 17.39
N ASN A 484 10.27 -7.94 17.95
CA ASN A 484 11.26 -6.93 17.62
C ASN A 484 11.92 -7.27 16.27
N PRO A 485 11.84 -6.41 15.25
CA PRO A 485 12.51 -6.60 13.95
C PRO A 485 14.02 -6.86 14.02
N TRP A 486 14.70 -6.36 15.04
CA TRP A 486 16.13 -6.60 15.26
C TRP A 486 16.46 -8.07 15.59
N SER A 487 15.44 -8.88 15.88
CA SER A 487 15.56 -10.29 16.29
C SER A 487 16.45 -10.52 17.52
N HIS A 488 16.57 -9.50 18.36
CA HIS A 488 17.15 -9.55 19.69
C HIS A 488 16.50 -8.45 20.56
N LEU A 489 16.84 -8.39 21.84
CA LEU A 489 16.34 -7.44 22.83
C LEU A 489 14.83 -7.62 23.09
N ARG A 490 14.52 -8.44 24.10
CA ARG A 490 13.17 -8.72 24.57
C ARG A 490 12.78 -7.89 25.78
N TRP A 491 11.46 -7.78 25.97
CA TRP A 491 10.83 -7.26 27.18
C TRP A 491 11.39 -7.91 28.45
N LYS A 492 11.82 -7.09 29.41
CA LYS A 492 12.41 -7.49 30.69
C LYS A 492 11.44 -7.36 31.89
N GLY A 493 10.21 -6.91 31.65
CA GLY A 493 9.21 -6.74 32.70
C GLY A 493 8.44 -8.02 33.03
N ARG A 494 7.17 -7.87 33.44
CA ARG A 494 6.31 -9.01 33.78
C ARG A 494 6.08 -9.90 32.57
N PHE A 495 6.10 -11.22 32.78
CA PHE A 495 6.01 -12.23 31.73
C PHE A 495 7.19 -12.19 30.74
N SER A 496 8.35 -11.69 31.16
CA SER A 496 9.62 -11.88 30.42
C SER A 496 10.14 -13.30 30.59
N GLU A 497 11.16 -13.68 29.82
CA GLU A 497 11.82 -14.99 29.96
C GLU A 497 12.54 -15.17 31.31
N ARG A 498 12.79 -14.08 32.05
CA ARG A 498 13.44 -14.09 33.38
C ARG A 498 12.47 -13.90 34.55
N ASP A 499 11.17 -13.76 34.28
CA ASP A 499 10.17 -13.52 35.32
C ASP A 499 9.73 -14.82 36.00
N GLU A 500 10.35 -15.16 37.12
CA GLU A 500 10.00 -16.37 37.87
C GLU A 500 8.70 -16.25 38.68
N LYS A 501 8.16 -15.04 38.84
CA LYS A 501 7.06 -14.77 39.79
C LYS A 501 5.68 -14.83 39.16
N ASN A 502 5.51 -14.26 37.95
CA ASN A 502 4.18 -14.13 37.36
C ASN A 502 3.79 -15.30 36.45
N TRP A 503 4.78 -16.07 35.96
CA TRP A 503 4.52 -17.28 35.17
C TRP A 503 3.95 -18.40 36.04
N THR A 504 2.81 -18.95 35.63
CA THR A 504 2.27 -20.19 36.19
C THR A 504 2.41 -21.32 35.17
N PRO A 505 2.52 -22.60 35.60
CA PRO A 505 2.59 -23.72 34.66
C PRO A 505 1.41 -23.76 33.69
N GLU A 506 0.21 -23.42 34.18
CA GLU A 506 -1.00 -23.30 33.36
C GLU A 506 -0.87 -22.21 32.29
N LEU A 507 -0.37 -21.03 32.66
CA LEU A 507 -0.23 -19.90 31.75
C LEU A 507 0.88 -20.13 30.71
N LEU A 508 2.00 -20.74 31.12
CA LEU A 508 3.08 -21.14 30.23
C LEU A 508 2.59 -22.13 29.17
N LYS A 509 1.75 -23.11 29.58
CA LYS A 509 1.10 -24.03 28.65
C LYS A 509 0.12 -23.31 27.74
N TYR A 510 -0.71 -22.40 28.28
CA TYR A 510 -1.74 -21.70 27.49
C TYR A 510 -1.15 -20.73 26.44
N LEU A 511 -0.14 -19.93 26.82
CA LEU A 511 0.56 -19.03 25.89
C LEU A 511 1.64 -19.75 25.08
N ASN A 512 1.86 -21.04 25.40
CA ASN A 512 2.89 -21.88 24.85
C ASN A 512 4.25 -21.17 24.76
N PHE A 513 4.74 -20.82 25.93
CA PHE A 513 6.01 -20.13 26.11
C PHE A 513 6.91 -20.98 26.98
N ASP A 514 8.15 -21.22 26.53
CA ASP A 514 9.20 -21.84 27.34
C ASP A 514 10.28 -20.81 27.70
N PRO A 515 10.33 -20.33 28.96
CA PRO A 515 11.33 -19.39 29.41
C PRO A 515 12.76 -19.91 29.27
N LYS A 516 13.00 -21.22 29.43
CA LYS A 516 14.36 -21.78 29.39
C LYS A 516 14.93 -21.74 27.97
N THR A 517 14.14 -22.13 26.98
CA THR A 517 14.53 -22.01 25.57
C THR A 517 14.68 -20.56 25.16
N ALA A 518 13.77 -19.69 25.60
CA ALA A 518 13.86 -18.25 25.33
C ALA A 518 15.16 -17.63 25.89
N GLN A 519 15.57 -17.97 27.11
CA GLN A 519 16.85 -17.49 27.68
C GLN A 519 18.09 -17.92 26.89
N LYS A 520 18.05 -19.08 26.22
CA LYS A 520 19.16 -19.59 25.42
C LYS A 520 19.23 -18.99 24.02
N PHE A 521 18.09 -18.73 23.40
CA PHE A 521 18.00 -18.24 22.02
C PHE A 521 17.13 -17.00 21.95
N ASP A 522 17.77 -15.84 21.73
CA ASP A 522 17.06 -14.60 21.49
C ASP A 522 16.70 -14.45 20.00
N ASN A 523 15.41 -14.33 19.73
CA ASN A 523 14.84 -14.09 18.41
C ASN A 523 13.98 -12.82 18.39
N GLY A 524 14.04 -12.00 19.44
CA GLY A 524 13.28 -10.75 19.60
C GLY A 524 11.77 -10.94 19.82
N VAL A 525 11.28 -12.18 20.00
CA VAL A 525 9.85 -12.46 20.25
C VAL A 525 9.57 -12.62 21.73
N PHE A 526 8.57 -11.93 22.25
CA PHE A 526 8.21 -11.97 23.67
C PHE A 526 6.70 -11.74 23.90
N TRP A 527 6.21 -12.16 25.07
CA TRP A 527 4.87 -11.84 25.54
C TRP A 527 4.91 -10.60 26.44
N ILE A 528 3.88 -9.76 26.33
CA ILE A 528 3.66 -8.60 27.21
C ILE A 528 2.19 -8.55 27.64
N ALA A 529 1.93 -8.11 28.87
CA ALA A 529 0.57 -7.86 29.33
C ALA A 529 -0.03 -6.64 28.62
N TRP A 530 -1.33 -6.67 28.32
CA TRP A 530 -2.03 -5.55 27.69
C TRP A 530 -1.89 -4.24 28.49
N GLU A 531 -1.92 -4.34 29.82
CA GLU A 531 -1.77 -3.20 30.71
C GLU A 531 -0.38 -2.58 30.59
N ASP A 532 0.67 -3.40 30.47
CA ASP A 532 2.05 -2.95 30.30
C ASP A 532 2.24 -2.36 28.89
N LEU A 533 1.67 -2.97 27.86
CA LEU A 533 1.68 -2.38 26.51
C LEU A 533 1.02 -1.00 26.51
N CYS A 534 -0.12 -0.84 27.19
CA CYS A 534 -0.78 0.45 27.38
C CYS A 534 0.02 1.49 28.17
N GLN A 535 1.06 1.07 28.88
CA GLN A 535 1.90 1.96 29.66
C GLN A 535 3.16 2.40 28.90
N TYR A 536 3.74 1.51 28.11
CA TYR A 536 5.06 1.73 27.48
C TYR A 536 5.00 2.02 25.97
N PHE A 537 3.85 1.85 25.32
CA PHE A 537 3.67 2.09 23.89
C PHE A 537 2.71 3.26 23.65
N ASP A 538 3.02 4.06 22.64
CA ASP A 538 2.30 5.30 22.33
C ASP A 538 1.20 5.11 21.30
N VAL A 539 1.31 4.07 20.47
CA VAL A 539 0.46 3.93 19.29
C VAL A 539 0.32 2.48 18.83
N ILE A 540 -0.90 2.13 18.42
CA ILE A 540 -1.20 0.94 17.63
C ILE A 540 -1.55 1.35 16.21
N TYR A 541 -0.92 0.69 15.24
CA TYR A 541 -1.23 0.83 13.83
C TYR A 541 -2.01 -0.40 13.38
N LEU A 542 -3.13 -0.14 12.70
CA LEU A 542 -4.01 -1.15 12.15
C LEU A 542 -4.00 -1.04 10.64
N SER A 543 -3.83 -2.16 9.96
CA SER A 543 -4.08 -2.27 8.53
C SER A 543 -5.23 -3.23 8.32
N TRP A 544 -6.37 -2.72 7.84
CA TRP A 544 -7.60 -3.48 7.71
C TRP A 544 -7.74 -4.10 6.33
N SER A 545 -8.18 -5.35 6.30
CA SER A 545 -8.44 -6.05 5.05
C SER A 545 -9.54 -5.34 4.24
N PRO A 546 -9.28 -4.94 2.99
CA PRO A 546 -10.32 -4.38 2.12
C PRO A 546 -11.49 -5.35 1.89
N ALA A 547 -11.27 -6.66 2.06
CA ALA A 547 -12.29 -7.71 1.95
C ALA A 547 -13.41 -7.60 3.00
N LEU A 548 -13.27 -6.73 4.00
CA LEU A 548 -14.35 -6.34 4.91
C LEU A 548 -15.52 -5.65 4.20
N PHE A 549 -15.28 -5.09 3.00
CA PHE A 549 -16.23 -4.30 2.24
C PHE A 549 -16.59 -5.01 0.94
N LYS A 550 -17.84 -4.86 0.52
CA LYS A 550 -18.35 -5.44 -0.74
C LYS A 550 -18.09 -4.52 -1.92
N GLU A 551 -18.15 -3.21 -1.68
CA GLU A 551 -18.05 -2.17 -2.68
C GLU A 551 -16.86 -1.25 -2.34
N SER A 552 -16.05 -0.94 -3.35
CA SER A 552 -14.97 0.04 -3.27
C SER A 552 -14.88 0.85 -4.56
N SER A 553 -14.56 2.13 -4.45
CA SER A 553 -14.29 3.00 -5.60
C SER A 553 -13.37 4.14 -5.18
N CYS A 554 -12.56 4.65 -6.11
CA CYS A 554 -11.65 5.75 -5.87
C CYS A 554 -11.68 6.77 -7.00
N ILE A 555 -11.26 8.00 -6.67
CA ILE A 555 -10.97 9.07 -7.63
C ILE A 555 -9.56 9.58 -7.35
N HIS A 556 -8.76 9.75 -8.40
CA HIS A 556 -7.48 10.45 -8.35
C HIS A 556 -7.68 11.92 -8.77
N SER A 557 -7.19 12.88 -7.99
CA SER A 557 -7.41 14.30 -8.27
C SER A 557 -6.23 15.15 -7.78
N SER A 558 -6.16 16.36 -8.32
CA SER A 558 -5.20 17.39 -7.91
C SER A 558 -5.94 18.56 -7.27
N TRP A 559 -5.29 19.23 -6.31
CA TRP A 559 -5.72 20.49 -5.74
C TRP A 559 -4.60 21.53 -5.86
N ASP A 560 -4.83 22.51 -6.74
CA ASP A 560 -3.87 23.56 -7.07
C ASP A 560 -3.62 24.52 -5.89
N ALA A 561 -2.34 24.73 -5.57
CA ALA A 561 -1.87 25.70 -4.57
C ALA A 561 -2.46 27.10 -4.74
N LYS A 562 -2.74 27.51 -5.98
CA LYS A 562 -3.17 28.88 -6.32
C LYS A 562 -4.66 29.14 -6.07
N GLN A 563 -5.47 28.11 -5.80
CA GLN A 563 -6.92 28.25 -5.71
C GLN A 563 -7.42 28.40 -4.27
N GLY A 564 -8.13 29.49 -3.97
CA GLY A 564 -8.75 29.70 -2.66
C GLY A 564 -7.77 30.12 -1.56
N PRO A 565 -8.25 30.27 -0.31
CA PRO A 565 -7.42 30.77 0.77
C PRO A 565 -6.30 29.79 1.15
N ALA A 566 -5.21 30.30 1.73
CA ALA A 566 -4.13 29.45 2.25
C ALA A 566 -4.60 28.62 3.45
N LYS A 567 -5.52 29.15 4.27
CA LYS A 567 -6.14 28.45 5.40
C LYS A 567 -7.65 28.43 5.21
N ASP A 568 -8.27 27.32 5.59
CA ASP A 568 -9.73 27.13 5.54
C ASP A 568 -10.47 27.93 6.62
N ALA A 569 -10.08 29.19 6.85
CA ALA A 569 -10.58 30.03 7.93
C ALA A 569 -11.92 30.71 7.61
N TYR A 570 -12.18 31.00 6.34
CA TYR A 570 -13.37 31.77 5.94
C TYR A 570 -14.09 31.25 4.69
N SER A 571 -13.47 30.38 3.89
CA SER A 571 -14.09 29.82 2.69
C SER A 571 -13.55 28.43 2.38
N LEU A 572 -14.45 27.50 2.03
CA LEU A 572 -14.17 26.16 1.49
C LEU A 572 -14.55 26.03 0.01
N ALA A 573 -15.00 27.12 -0.62
CA ALA A 573 -15.60 27.09 -1.96
C ALA A 573 -14.66 26.53 -3.06
N ASN A 574 -13.36 26.66 -2.85
CA ASN A 574 -12.31 26.22 -3.78
C ASN A 574 -11.67 24.89 -3.38
N ASN A 575 -12.06 24.33 -2.23
CA ASN A 575 -11.56 23.03 -1.81
C ASN A 575 -12.22 21.95 -2.68
N PRO A 576 -11.54 20.84 -2.97
CA PRO A 576 -12.18 19.74 -3.68
C PRO A 576 -13.32 19.15 -2.85
N GLN A 577 -14.50 19.04 -3.45
CA GLN A 577 -15.70 18.50 -2.79
C GLN A 577 -16.35 17.40 -3.60
N TYR A 578 -16.87 16.40 -2.88
CA TYR A 578 -17.46 15.20 -3.46
C TYR A 578 -18.80 14.91 -2.82
N ARG A 579 -19.77 14.48 -3.63
CA ARG A 579 -21.04 13.94 -3.16
C ARG A 579 -20.87 12.44 -2.96
N LEU A 580 -21.25 11.97 -1.77
CA LEU A 580 -21.31 10.56 -1.43
C LEU A 580 -22.74 10.22 -1.04
N GLU A 581 -23.40 9.35 -1.79
CA GLU A 581 -24.74 8.87 -1.49
C GLU A 581 -24.71 7.36 -1.25
N VAL A 582 -25.23 6.91 -0.11
CA VAL A 582 -25.12 5.52 0.34
C VAL A 582 -26.52 4.97 0.63
N GLN A 583 -26.83 3.82 0.05
CA GLN A 583 -28.11 3.13 0.24
C GLN A 583 -27.99 2.09 1.35
N CYS A 584 -28.50 2.42 2.54
CA CYS A 584 -28.42 1.57 3.72
C CYS A 584 -29.81 0.99 4.06
N PRO A 585 -30.22 -0.17 3.52
CA PRO A 585 -31.59 -0.66 3.69
C PRO A 585 -31.96 -1.06 5.12
N ALA A 586 -31.00 -1.55 5.91
CA ALA A 586 -31.25 -2.09 7.25
C ALA A 586 -30.79 -1.16 8.41
N GLY A 587 -30.09 -0.06 8.11
CA GLY A 587 -29.33 0.68 9.12
C GLY A 587 -28.14 -0.14 9.67
N GLY A 588 -27.39 0.44 10.60
CA GLY A 588 -26.26 -0.21 11.27
C GLY A 588 -25.04 -0.49 10.39
N ALA A 589 -24.85 0.23 9.28
CA ALA A 589 -23.70 0.07 8.40
C ALA A 589 -22.58 1.08 8.71
N ALA A 590 -21.38 0.85 8.15
CA ALA A 590 -20.28 1.81 8.19
C ALA A 590 -19.70 2.01 6.79
N VAL A 591 -19.35 3.26 6.50
CA VAL A 591 -18.68 3.67 5.27
C VAL A 591 -17.35 4.29 5.63
N TRP A 592 -16.29 3.80 5.01
CA TRP A 592 -14.93 4.26 5.29
C TRP A 592 -14.42 5.02 4.09
N VAL A 593 -13.83 6.19 4.34
CA VAL A 593 -13.27 7.05 3.30
C VAL A 593 -11.80 7.26 3.61
N LEU A 594 -10.93 6.77 2.73
CA LEU A 594 -9.48 6.89 2.82
C LEU A 594 -9.00 7.99 1.86
N LEU A 595 -8.46 9.06 2.42
CA LEU A 595 -7.70 10.08 1.70
C LEU A 595 -6.22 9.70 1.71
N THR A 596 -5.62 9.57 0.54
CA THR A 596 -4.19 9.28 0.35
C THR A 596 -3.53 10.39 -0.45
N ARG A 597 -2.67 11.18 0.19
CA ARG A 597 -1.79 12.14 -0.50
C ARG A 597 -0.73 11.39 -1.28
N HIS A 598 -0.45 11.83 -2.50
CA HIS A 598 0.58 11.25 -3.34
C HIS A 598 1.93 11.86 -2.98
N ILE A 599 2.91 11.01 -2.67
CA ILE A 599 4.27 11.42 -2.34
C ILE A 599 5.17 11.12 -3.54
N THR A 600 5.95 12.12 -3.96
CA THR A 600 6.87 12.03 -5.10
C THR A 600 8.30 12.38 -4.76
N ASP A 601 8.56 12.85 -3.54
CA ASP A 601 9.88 13.28 -3.08
C ASP A 601 10.14 12.74 -1.67
N LYS A 602 11.33 12.17 -1.44
CA LYS A 602 11.76 11.68 -0.13
C LYS A 602 11.85 12.80 0.91
N ASP A 603 12.11 14.03 0.50
CA ASP A 603 12.22 15.19 1.39
C ASP A 603 10.88 15.52 2.07
N ASP A 604 9.77 15.08 1.49
CA ASP A 604 8.44 15.21 2.12
C ASP A 604 8.36 14.46 3.45
N PHE A 605 8.99 13.28 3.56
CA PHE A 605 9.10 12.53 4.81
C PHE A 605 10.04 13.20 5.81
N ALA A 606 11.12 13.83 5.32
CA ALA A 606 12.10 14.49 6.17
C ALA A 606 11.59 15.81 6.75
N GLN A 607 10.80 16.58 5.97
CA GLN A 607 10.34 17.92 6.36
C GLN A 607 8.92 17.92 6.94
N ASN A 608 8.07 17.01 6.50
CA ASN A 608 6.75 16.69 7.05
C ASN A 608 5.82 17.92 7.27
N ARG A 609 5.77 18.81 6.27
CA ARG A 609 5.13 20.14 6.38
C ARG A 609 3.65 20.17 5.97
N GLU A 610 3.19 19.16 5.25
CA GLU A 610 1.84 19.15 4.66
C GLU A 610 0.86 18.37 5.53
N PHE A 611 -0.14 19.06 6.08
CA PHE A 611 -1.17 18.45 6.90
C PHE A 611 -2.49 18.38 6.14
N ILE A 612 -2.96 17.17 5.85
CA ILE A 612 -4.20 16.91 5.12
C ILE A 612 -5.28 16.34 6.04
N THR A 613 -6.54 16.52 5.63
CA THR A 613 -7.69 15.89 6.27
C THR A 613 -8.89 15.80 5.34
N LEU A 614 -9.92 15.09 5.80
CA LEU A 614 -11.24 15.06 5.18
C LEU A 614 -12.28 15.56 6.18
N VAL A 615 -13.07 16.54 5.76
CA VAL A 615 -14.22 17.04 6.53
C VAL A 615 -15.51 16.54 5.88
N VAL A 616 -16.44 16.05 6.69
CA VAL A 616 -17.71 15.50 6.23
C VAL A 616 -18.85 16.41 6.67
N TYR A 617 -19.74 16.75 5.75
CA TYR A 617 -20.94 17.55 6.00
C TYR A 617 -22.21 16.79 5.60
N LYS A 618 -23.33 17.14 6.22
CA LYS A 618 -24.68 16.68 5.85
C LYS A 618 -25.44 17.82 5.15
N THR A 619 -25.11 18.06 3.88
CA THR A 619 -25.73 19.10 3.03
C THR A 619 -26.49 18.52 1.83
N ASP A 620 -26.88 17.25 1.92
CA ASP A 620 -27.52 16.50 0.83
C ASP A 620 -26.70 16.48 -0.47
N GLY A 621 -25.36 16.52 -0.33
CA GLY A 621 -24.44 16.52 -1.47
C GLY A 621 -24.26 17.89 -2.13
N ARG A 622 -24.78 18.96 -1.51
CA ARG A 622 -24.56 20.35 -1.96
C ARG A 622 -23.20 20.86 -1.52
N LYS A 623 -22.68 21.80 -2.31
CA LYS A 623 -21.39 22.45 -2.08
C LYS A 623 -21.39 23.22 -0.76
N VAL A 624 -20.30 23.12 -0.02
CA VAL A 624 -20.08 23.80 1.26
C VAL A 624 -19.17 25.00 1.03
N TYR A 625 -19.63 26.19 1.41
CA TYR A 625 -18.89 27.43 1.21
C TYR A 625 -18.22 27.92 2.49
N TYR A 626 -18.88 27.76 3.64
CA TYR A 626 -18.36 28.19 4.93
C TYR A 626 -17.89 27.00 5.78
N PRO A 627 -16.72 27.08 6.44
CA PRO A 627 -16.20 25.98 7.26
C PRO A 627 -17.11 25.55 8.42
N ALA A 628 -17.74 26.52 9.07
CA ALA A 628 -18.53 26.31 10.29
C ALA A 628 -20.05 26.39 10.06
N ASP A 629 -20.50 26.56 8.81
CA ASP A 629 -21.92 26.72 8.50
C ASP A 629 -22.32 26.00 7.19
N PRO A 630 -23.04 24.86 7.27
CA PRO A 630 -23.45 24.20 8.52
C PRO A 630 -22.24 23.64 9.29
N PRO A 631 -22.37 23.36 10.60
CA PRO A 631 -21.29 22.72 11.35
C PRO A 631 -20.90 21.38 10.72
N PRO A 632 -19.60 21.03 10.70
CA PRO A 632 -19.14 19.76 10.16
C PRO A 632 -19.75 18.58 10.91
N PHE A 633 -20.18 17.57 10.17
CA PHE A 633 -20.65 16.30 10.75
C PHE A 633 -19.48 15.48 11.29
N ILE A 634 -18.34 15.49 10.58
CA ILE A 634 -17.06 14.99 11.07
C ILE A 634 -16.00 16.03 10.67
N ASP A 635 -15.37 16.67 11.65
CA ASP A 635 -14.19 17.52 11.43
C ASP A 635 -12.94 16.67 11.61
N GLY A 636 -12.28 16.38 10.50
CA GLY A 636 -11.12 15.53 10.51
C GLY A 636 -9.91 16.22 11.16
N ILE A 637 -9.17 15.45 11.95
CA ILE A 637 -7.88 15.89 12.47
C ILE A 637 -6.92 16.05 11.29
N ARG A 638 -6.23 17.19 11.25
CA ARG A 638 -5.23 17.50 10.24
C ARG A 638 -3.94 16.80 10.63
N ILE A 639 -3.49 15.87 9.80
CA ILE A 639 -2.31 15.04 10.07
C ILE A 639 -1.33 15.14 8.91
N ASN A 640 -0.06 14.97 9.22
CA ASN A 640 1.05 15.03 8.26
C ASN A 640 1.41 13.65 7.67
N SER A 641 0.71 12.60 8.10
CA SER A 641 0.72 11.29 7.42
C SER A 641 0.08 11.39 6.03
N PRO A 642 0.59 10.66 5.02
CA PRO A 642 -0.02 10.63 3.69
C PRO A 642 -1.43 10.00 3.69
N HIS A 643 -1.79 9.24 4.73
CA HIS A 643 -3.07 8.54 4.80
C HIS A 643 -3.93 9.06 5.95
N TYR A 644 -5.15 9.51 5.63
CA TYR A 644 -6.19 9.90 6.58
C TYR A 644 -7.45 9.07 6.34
N LEU A 645 -7.93 8.37 7.38
CA LEU A 645 -9.12 7.52 7.33
C LEU A 645 -10.27 8.16 8.11
N THR A 646 -11.41 8.33 7.45
CA THR A 646 -12.68 8.72 8.06
C THR A 646 -13.66 7.55 8.10
N LYS A 647 -14.35 7.35 9.22
CA LYS A 647 -15.37 6.30 9.38
C LYS A 647 -16.72 6.92 9.67
N ILE A 648 -17.65 6.79 8.73
CA ILE A 648 -19.02 7.30 8.82
C ILE A 648 -19.93 6.14 9.28
N LYS A 649 -20.60 6.31 10.43
CA LYS A 649 -21.57 5.34 10.95
C LYS A 649 -22.97 5.68 10.45
N LEU A 650 -23.65 4.71 9.83
CA LEU A 650 -25.02 4.85 9.34
C LEU A 650 -25.96 4.10 10.29
N THR A 651 -26.60 4.82 11.20
CA THR A 651 -27.44 4.20 12.25
C THR A 651 -28.86 3.89 11.78
N SER A 652 -29.44 4.71 10.90
CA SER A 652 -30.81 4.52 10.39
C SER A 652 -30.83 3.90 8.99
N ALA A 653 -31.94 3.22 8.67
CA ALA A 653 -32.23 2.77 7.33
C ALA A 653 -32.53 3.95 6.38
N GLY A 654 -32.28 3.76 5.08
CA GLY A 654 -32.57 4.72 4.02
C GLY A 654 -31.34 5.13 3.22
N THR A 655 -31.52 6.18 2.41
CA THR A 655 -30.45 6.80 1.64
C THR A 655 -29.82 7.92 2.46
N HIS A 656 -28.50 7.89 2.59
CA HIS A 656 -27.72 8.89 3.30
C HIS A 656 -26.81 9.62 2.33
N THR A 657 -26.90 10.95 2.29
CA THR A 657 -26.10 11.77 1.39
C THR A 657 -25.19 12.71 2.18
N PHE A 658 -23.91 12.70 1.85
CA PHE A 658 -22.86 13.48 2.47
C PHE A 658 -22.11 14.32 1.45
N THR A 659 -21.55 15.43 1.91
CA THR A 659 -20.53 16.19 1.18
C THR A 659 -19.19 15.97 1.85
N LEU A 660 -18.23 15.43 1.09
CA LEU A 660 -16.86 15.20 1.52
C LEU A 660 -16.01 16.37 1.03
N VAL A 661 -15.27 17.03 1.91
CA VAL A 661 -14.40 18.15 1.59
C VAL A 661 -12.96 17.78 1.92
N VAL A 662 -12.09 17.76 0.91
CA VAL A 662 -10.65 17.61 1.13
C VAL A 662 -10.12 18.94 1.65
N SER A 663 -9.42 18.91 2.79
CA SER A 663 -8.98 20.09 3.52
C SER A 663 -7.51 19.95 3.92
N GLN A 664 -6.86 21.09 4.18
CA GLN A 664 -5.50 21.14 4.68
C GLN A 664 -5.34 22.23 5.76
N TYR A 665 -4.32 22.09 6.61
CA TYR A 665 -4.04 23.12 7.62
C TYR A 665 -3.54 24.42 6.99
N GLU A 666 -2.57 24.32 6.08
CA GLU A 666 -2.00 25.46 5.37
C GLU A 666 -1.55 25.05 3.96
N LYS A 667 -2.19 25.64 2.95
CA LYS A 667 -1.89 25.38 1.54
C LYS A 667 -0.63 26.12 1.11
N GLN A 668 0.41 25.35 0.85
CA GLN A 668 1.67 25.86 0.31
C GLN A 668 1.93 25.32 -1.10
N ASN A 669 1.61 24.05 -1.35
CA ASN A 669 1.88 23.37 -2.61
C ASN A 669 0.60 22.75 -3.21
N THR A 670 0.71 22.40 -4.49
CA THR A 670 -0.33 21.63 -5.19
C THR A 670 -0.26 20.22 -4.66
N ILE A 671 -1.39 19.72 -4.12
CA ILE A 671 -1.46 18.35 -3.62
C ILE A 671 -2.14 17.45 -4.65
N ASN A 672 -1.54 16.29 -4.89
CA ASN A 672 -2.17 15.21 -5.63
C ASN A 672 -2.63 14.15 -4.63
N TYR A 673 -3.80 13.56 -4.86
CA TYR A 673 -4.36 12.61 -3.91
C TYR A 673 -5.28 11.58 -4.58
N THR A 674 -5.49 10.50 -3.85
CA THR A 674 -6.52 9.49 -4.10
C THR A 674 -7.54 9.56 -2.96
N LEU A 675 -8.83 9.67 -3.31
CA LEU A 675 -9.92 9.58 -2.35
C LEU A 675 -10.73 8.31 -2.64
N ARG A 676 -10.66 7.34 -1.73
CA ARG A 676 -11.24 5.99 -1.89
C ARG A 676 -12.33 5.73 -0.86
N VAL A 677 -13.48 5.24 -1.30
CA VAL A 677 -14.63 4.89 -0.46
C VAL A 677 -14.75 3.38 -0.40
N TYR A 678 -14.98 2.86 0.81
CA TYR A 678 -15.25 1.46 1.10
C TYR A 678 -16.60 1.33 1.82
N SER A 679 -17.45 0.41 1.38
CA SER A 679 -18.79 0.26 1.94
C SER A 679 -19.28 -1.19 1.87
N GLY A 680 -20.02 -1.60 2.91
CA GLY A 680 -20.83 -2.83 2.87
C GLY A 680 -22.16 -2.65 2.12
N CYS A 681 -22.53 -1.41 1.83
CA CYS A 681 -23.74 -0.98 1.16
C CYS A 681 -23.43 -0.40 -0.23
N LYS A 682 -24.39 -0.47 -1.16
CA LYS A 682 -24.26 0.22 -2.45
C LYS A 682 -24.16 1.73 -2.24
N PHE A 683 -23.31 2.37 -3.03
CA PHE A 683 -23.12 3.81 -2.97
C PHE A 683 -22.86 4.40 -4.36
N SER A 684 -23.08 5.71 -4.48
CA SER A 684 -22.59 6.53 -5.58
C SER A 684 -21.68 7.63 -5.04
N TYR A 685 -20.62 7.92 -5.79
CA TYR A 685 -19.53 8.80 -5.35
C TYR A 685 -19.00 9.56 -6.55
N THR A 686 -19.13 10.89 -6.53
CA THR A 686 -18.75 11.76 -7.65
C THR A 686 -18.23 13.11 -7.14
N LYS A 687 -17.36 13.75 -7.91
CA LYS A 687 -17.00 15.15 -7.68
C LYS A 687 -18.26 16.01 -7.81
N ILE A 688 -18.44 17.02 -6.94
CA ILE A 688 -19.60 17.91 -7.04
C ILE A 688 -19.46 18.73 -8.32
N PRO A 689 -20.41 18.65 -9.27
CA PRO A 689 -20.32 19.39 -10.52
C PRO A 689 -20.47 20.88 -10.24
N THR A 690 -19.72 21.69 -10.99
CA THR A 690 -19.91 23.14 -10.99
C THR A 690 -20.80 23.48 -12.20
N PRO A 691 -22.06 23.89 -11.99
CA PRO A 691 -22.97 24.19 -13.10
C PRO A 691 -22.57 25.47 -13.87
N PHE A 692 -21.63 26.23 -13.30
CA PHE A 692 -21.15 27.49 -13.85
C PHE A 692 -20.00 27.24 -14.84
N THR A 693 -20.23 27.57 -16.11
CA THR A 693 -19.26 27.43 -17.20
C THR A 693 -18.54 28.75 -17.50
N HIS A 694 -19.07 29.87 -17.01
CA HIS A 694 -18.52 31.20 -17.21
C HIS A 694 -18.43 31.93 -15.89
N THR A 695 -17.29 32.59 -15.65
CA THR A 695 -17.07 33.45 -14.48
C THR A 695 -16.59 34.83 -14.92
N LYS A 696 -17.23 35.88 -14.42
CA LYS A 696 -16.82 37.28 -14.62
C LYS A 696 -16.44 37.89 -13.27
N ARG A 697 -15.17 38.25 -13.12
CA ARG A 697 -14.68 39.03 -11.98
C ARG A 697 -14.77 40.53 -12.25
N VAL A 698 -15.21 41.27 -11.24
CA VAL A 698 -15.15 42.73 -11.18
C VAL A 698 -14.38 43.14 -9.92
N THR A 699 -13.53 44.16 -10.05
CA THR A 699 -12.81 44.77 -8.93
C THR A 699 -13.46 46.09 -8.59
N GLY A 700 -13.84 46.26 -7.32
CA GLY A 700 -14.47 47.46 -6.80
C GLY A 700 -13.80 47.95 -5.52
N GLN A 701 -14.31 49.06 -5.00
CA GLN A 701 -13.86 49.61 -3.71
C GLN A 701 -15.01 50.34 -3.00
N TRP A 702 -15.00 50.28 -1.67
CA TRP A 702 -15.76 51.18 -0.81
C TRP A 702 -14.83 52.34 -0.42
N LYS A 703 -15.17 53.56 -0.81
CA LYS A 703 -14.37 54.77 -0.51
C LYS A 703 -15.22 56.03 -0.39
N GLY A 704 -14.98 56.83 0.64
CA GLY A 704 -15.72 58.06 0.91
C GLY A 704 -17.22 57.80 1.03
N ALA A 705 -18.01 58.51 0.22
CA ALA A 705 -19.47 58.37 0.21
C ALA A 705 -19.94 56.94 -0.15
N SER A 706 -19.17 56.20 -0.95
CA SER A 706 -19.53 54.83 -1.36
C SER A 706 -19.32 53.76 -0.27
N ALA A 707 -18.68 54.11 0.86
CA ALA A 707 -18.62 53.25 2.04
C ALA A 707 -19.92 53.41 2.87
N GLY A 708 -21.05 53.09 2.27
CA GLY A 708 -22.39 53.41 2.77
C GLY A 708 -22.91 52.51 3.89
N GLY A 709 -22.31 51.33 4.10
CA GLY A 709 -22.76 50.34 5.09
C GLY A 709 -23.99 49.55 4.63
N CYS A 710 -24.50 48.66 5.48
CA CYS A 710 -25.63 47.78 5.15
C CYS A 710 -26.98 48.54 5.13
N GLY A 711 -28.04 47.84 4.71
CA GLY A 711 -29.40 48.41 4.56
C GLY A 711 -30.01 49.03 5.82
N ASN A 712 -29.42 48.79 7.00
CA ASN A 712 -29.80 49.45 8.25
C ASN A 712 -29.50 50.96 8.25
N TYR A 713 -28.56 51.41 7.42
CA TYR A 713 -28.12 52.81 7.33
C TYR A 713 -28.70 53.50 6.09
N LYS A 714 -30.02 53.74 6.08
CA LYS A 714 -30.77 54.21 4.89
C LYS A 714 -30.16 55.45 4.20
N ASP A 715 -29.64 56.40 4.98
CA ASP A 715 -29.11 57.66 4.45
C ASP A 715 -27.80 57.48 3.66
N SER A 716 -26.94 56.56 4.11
CA SER A 716 -25.65 56.28 3.48
C SER A 716 -25.70 55.10 2.51
N TYR A 717 -26.61 54.13 2.72
CA TYR A 717 -26.71 52.91 1.93
C TYR A 717 -26.91 53.17 0.43
N LYS A 718 -27.71 54.19 0.08
CA LYS A 718 -27.98 54.58 -1.31
C LYS A 718 -26.74 54.96 -2.12
N HIS A 719 -25.63 55.27 -1.45
CA HIS A 719 -24.37 55.66 -2.10
C HIS A 719 -23.43 54.47 -2.33
N ASN A 720 -23.75 53.27 -1.84
CA ASN A 720 -22.91 52.07 -2.08
C ASN A 720 -22.74 51.80 -3.58
N PRO A 721 -21.66 51.10 -3.98
CA PRO A 721 -21.47 50.72 -5.38
C PRO A 721 -22.63 49.87 -5.91
N ILE A 722 -22.98 50.03 -7.18
CA ILE A 722 -24.03 49.26 -7.84
C ILE A 722 -23.50 48.67 -9.14
N TYR A 723 -23.57 47.35 -9.26
CA TYR A 723 -23.19 46.62 -10.48
C TYR A 723 -24.43 46.00 -11.11
N GLN A 724 -24.65 46.24 -12.39
CA GLN A 724 -25.76 45.64 -13.12
C GLN A 724 -25.26 44.48 -13.98
N PHE A 725 -26.00 43.39 -14.01
CA PHE A 725 -25.77 42.27 -14.91
C PHE A 725 -27.05 41.87 -15.65
N ASN A 726 -26.88 41.34 -16.86
CA ASN A 726 -27.97 40.84 -17.70
C ASN A 726 -27.86 39.33 -17.87
N LEU A 727 -28.94 38.62 -17.54
CA LEU A 727 -29.14 37.19 -17.82
C LEU A 727 -30.01 37.06 -19.07
N GLU A 728 -29.42 36.65 -20.19
CA GLU A 728 -30.16 36.46 -21.46
C GLU A 728 -31.13 35.28 -21.40
N ARG A 729 -30.83 34.27 -20.58
CA ARG A 729 -31.66 33.09 -20.37
C ARG A 729 -31.73 32.76 -18.89
N ALA A 730 -32.83 32.14 -18.48
CA ALA A 730 -32.98 31.68 -17.12
C ALA A 730 -31.99 30.54 -16.82
N GLY A 731 -31.40 30.55 -15.63
CA GLY A 731 -30.38 29.57 -15.27
C GLY A 731 -29.74 29.80 -13.89
N PRO A 732 -28.79 28.96 -13.49
CA PRO A 732 -28.14 29.06 -12.19
C PRO A 732 -27.17 30.25 -12.14
N LEU A 733 -27.10 30.90 -10.98
CA LEU A 733 -26.24 32.04 -10.70
C LEU A 733 -25.56 31.88 -9.34
N LEU A 734 -24.25 32.09 -9.30
CA LEU A 734 -23.47 32.25 -8.09
C LEU A 734 -22.80 33.62 -8.11
N VAL A 735 -23.03 34.40 -7.05
CA VAL A 735 -22.33 35.66 -6.80
C VAL A 735 -21.46 35.48 -5.56
N GLU A 736 -20.17 35.78 -5.65
CA GLU A 736 -19.24 35.77 -4.52
C GLU A 736 -18.65 37.16 -4.31
N LEU A 737 -18.69 37.66 -3.08
CA LEU A 737 -18.06 38.90 -2.65
C LEU A 737 -16.86 38.58 -1.76
N ARG A 738 -15.67 39.05 -2.16
CA ARG A 738 -14.44 38.96 -1.37
C ARG A 738 -13.95 40.37 -1.02
N GLY A 739 -14.00 40.72 0.25
CA GLY A 739 -13.52 42.00 0.78
C GLY A 739 -12.33 41.84 1.73
N GLN A 740 -11.93 42.93 2.38
CA GLN A 740 -10.89 42.87 3.42
C GLN A 740 -11.37 42.05 4.63
N ARG A 741 -10.48 41.21 5.16
CA ARG A 741 -10.79 40.25 6.25
C ARG A 741 -11.33 40.91 7.53
N GLN A 742 -10.99 42.16 7.77
CA GLN A 742 -11.40 42.93 8.95
C GLN A 742 -12.84 43.48 8.86
N TYR A 743 -13.49 43.42 7.70
CA TYR A 743 -14.85 43.89 7.51
C TYR A 743 -15.80 42.73 7.31
N SER A 744 -16.94 42.78 7.99
CA SER A 744 -18.08 41.93 7.67
C SER A 744 -18.73 42.45 6.40
N VAL A 745 -18.77 41.63 5.36
CA VAL A 745 -19.25 42.00 4.03
C VAL A 745 -20.51 41.22 3.67
N GLY A 746 -21.35 41.83 2.83
CA GLY A 746 -22.62 41.28 2.37
C GLY A 746 -23.09 42.03 1.14
N PHE A 747 -24.01 41.45 0.38
CA PHE A 747 -24.57 42.11 -0.79
C PHE A 747 -26.02 41.72 -1.02
N GLU A 748 -26.67 42.51 -1.86
CA GLU A 748 -28.06 42.30 -2.24
C GLU A 748 -28.17 42.28 -3.76
N VAL A 749 -28.92 41.31 -4.28
CA VAL A 749 -29.32 41.20 -5.68
C VAL A 749 -30.76 41.68 -5.81
N VAL A 750 -30.97 42.71 -6.61
CA VAL A 750 -32.26 43.39 -6.82
C VAL A 750 -32.65 43.25 -8.28
N THR A 751 -33.88 42.81 -8.53
CA THR A 751 -34.43 42.66 -9.87
C THR A 751 -34.83 44.01 -10.43
N VAL A 752 -34.31 44.36 -11.61
CA VAL A 752 -34.67 45.59 -12.34
C VAL A 752 -35.78 45.29 -13.34
N SER A 753 -35.62 44.23 -14.12
CA SER A 753 -36.61 43.75 -15.07
C SER A 753 -36.45 42.26 -15.30
N THR A 754 -37.52 41.59 -15.71
CA THR A 754 -37.52 40.18 -16.11
C THR A 754 -38.14 40.06 -17.50
N VAL A 755 -37.69 39.08 -18.26
CA VAL A 755 -38.24 38.75 -19.57
C VAL A 755 -39.31 37.67 -19.39
N GLY A 756 -40.58 38.04 -19.59
CA GLY A 756 -41.73 37.14 -19.39
C GLY A 756 -42.20 37.07 -17.93
N GLU A 757 -43.11 36.13 -17.63
CA GLU A 757 -43.56 35.92 -16.26
C GLU A 757 -42.47 35.24 -15.41
N PRO A 758 -42.05 35.80 -14.25
CA PRO A 758 -40.94 35.29 -13.44
C PRO A 758 -41.15 33.89 -12.86
N GLY A 759 -42.40 33.42 -12.83
CA GLY A 759 -42.79 32.17 -12.17
C GLY A 759 -42.43 32.13 -10.67
N PRO A 760 -42.40 30.93 -10.07
CA PRO A 760 -42.11 30.75 -8.64
C PRO A 760 -40.66 31.08 -8.24
N ALA A 761 -39.74 31.15 -9.21
CA ALA A 761 -38.34 31.50 -8.99
C ALA A 761 -38.09 33.02 -9.00
N GLY A 762 -39.08 33.82 -9.40
CA GLY A 762 -39.00 35.28 -9.39
C GLY A 762 -38.80 35.85 -7.99
N PHE A 763 -37.97 36.88 -7.90
CA PHE A 763 -37.79 37.64 -6.66
C PHE A 763 -37.64 39.12 -6.97
N GLN A 764 -38.05 39.98 -6.04
CA GLN A 764 -37.75 41.41 -6.10
C GLN A 764 -36.34 41.68 -5.55
N LYS A 765 -35.98 40.99 -4.46
CA LYS A 765 -34.71 41.15 -3.76
C LYS A 765 -34.26 39.86 -3.08
N ARG A 766 -32.95 39.59 -3.10
CA ARG A 766 -32.27 38.50 -2.38
C ARG A 766 -30.97 39.02 -1.77
N ALA A 767 -30.72 38.69 -0.51
CA ALA A 767 -29.47 39.02 0.17
C ALA A 767 -28.54 37.81 0.23
N SER A 768 -27.22 38.05 0.36
CA SER A 768 -26.20 37.00 0.58
C SER A 768 -26.29 36.29 1.95
N GLY A 769 -27.30 36.61 2.76
CA GLY A 769 -27.43 36.16 4.14
C GLY A 769 -26.67 37.05 5.12
N ASP A 770 -26.23 36.47 6.24
CA ASP A 770 -25.52 37.18 7.30
C ASP A 770 -24.21 37.80 6.79
N TYR A 771 -23.88 38.99 7.29
CA TYR A 771 -22.61 39.64 6.99
C TYR A 771 -21.45 38.91 7.64
N ARG A 772 -20.44 38.54 6.85
CA ARG A 772 -19.31 37.71 7.29
C ARG A 772 -17.97 38.33 6.94
N CYS A 773 -16.97 38.08 7.79
CA CYS A 773 -15.65 38.67 7.63
C CYS A 773 -15.01 38.26 6.30
N GLY A 774 -14.75 39.23 5.43
CA GLY A 774 -13.98 39.08 4.19
C GLY A 774 -14.63 38.27 3.05
N PHE A 775 -15.64 37.44 3.30
CA PHE A 775 -16.26 36.61 2.26
C PHE A 775 -17.76 36.40 2.49
N SER A 776 -18.56 36.60 1.45
CA SER A 776 -19.96 36.21 1.39
C SER A 776 -20.33 35.70 -0.01
N TYR A 777 -21.40 34.89 -0.11
CA TYR A 777 -21.88 34.36 -1.38
C TYR A 777 -23.40 34.30 -1.44
N LEU A 778 -23.93 34.16 -2.65
CA LEU A 778 -25.33 33.85 -2.93
C LEU A 778 -25.38 32.89 -4.11
N GLU A 779 -25.86 31.68 -3.88
CA GLU A 779 -26.11 30.68 -4.91
C GLU A 779 -27.62 30.56 -5.16
N LEU A 780 -28.03 30.65 -6.42
CA LEU A 780 -29.42 30.54 -6.86
C LEU A 780 -29.49 29.52 -8.00
N ASP A 781 -30.25 28.44 -7.79
CA ASP A 781 -30.37 27.35 -8.77
C ASP A 781 -31.06 27.78 -10.08
N HIS A 782 -31.99 28.73 -9.97
CA HIS A 782 -32.75 29.24 -11.11
C HIS A 782 -33.08 30.72 -10.94
N VAL A 783 -32.45 31.56 -11.76
CA VAL A 783 -32.74 32.99 -11.87
C VAL A 783 -33.39 33.25 -13.22
N PRO A 784 -34.56 33.92 -13.28
CA PRO A 784 -35.19 34.27 -14.56
C PRO A 784 -34.27 35.07 -15.49
N ALA A 785 -34.59 35.07 -16.78
CA ALA A 785 -33.92 35.99 -17.72
C ALA A 785 -34.32 37.43 -17.39
N GLY A 786 -33.36 38.36 -17.38
CA GLY A 786 -33.62 39.72 -16.94
C GLY A 786 -32.38 40.51 -16.55
N ILE A 787 -32.64 41.73 -16.08
CA ILE A 787 -31.63 42.68 -15.62
C ILE A 787 -31.67 42.76 -14.10
N TYR A 788 -30.50 42.66 -13.48
CA TYR A 788 -30.35 42.59 -12.04
C TYR A 788 -29.22 43.52 -11.58
N ASN A 789 -29.42 44.16 -10.43
CA ASN A 789 -28.41 44.97 -9.76
C ASN A 789 -27.85 44.22 -8.55
N VAL A 790 -26.54 44.31 -8.32
CA VAL A 790 -25.83 43.81 -7.15
C VAL A 790 -25.23 44.99 -6.41
N ILE A 791 -25.53 45.08 -5.12
CA ILE A 791 -25.10 46.16 -4.24
C ILE A 791 -24.17 45.56 -3.17
N PRO A 792 -22.85 45.54 -3.39
CA PRO A 792 -21.88 45.09 -2.40
C PRO A 792 -21.69 46.11 -1.28
N THR A 793 -21.70 45.65 -0.03
CA THR A 793 -21.68 46.50 1.15
C THR A 793 -20.81 45.91 2.27
N THR A 794 -20.31 46.79 3.13
CA THR A 794 -19.82 46.44 4.47
C THR A 794 -20.97 46.50 5.49
N PHE A 795 -20.81 45.87 6.65
CA PHE A 795 -21.84 45.92 7.69
C PHE A 795 -22.00 47.34 8.25
N LEU A 796 -20.88 48.01 8.57
CA LEU A 796 -20.88 49.38 9.08
C LEU A 796 -20.48 50.38 7.98
N PRO A 797 -21.01 51.62 8.00
CA PRO A 797 -20.57 52.69 7.11
C PRO A 797 -19.13 53.11 7.43
N LYS A 798 -18.49 53.84 6.50
CA LYS A 798 -17.11 54.36 6.59
C LYS A 798 -16.01 53.28 6.67
N GLN A 799 -16.34 52.03 6.38
CA GLN A 799 -15.36 50.96 6.22
C GLN A 799 -14.85 50.97 4.77
N GLU A 800 -13.64 51.46 4.57
CA GLU A 800 -13.06 51.65 3.24
C GLU A 800 -12.11 50.51 2.85
N GLY A 801 -12.21 50.04 1.61
CA GLY A 801 -11.34 48.97 1.13
C GLY A 801 -11.73 48.44 -0.24
N HIS A 802 -10.84 47.65 -0.84
CA HIS A 802 -11.10 46.98 -2.10
C HIS A 802 -11.90 45.70 -1.91
N PHE A 803 -12.66 45.32 -2.94
CA PHE A 803 -13.33 44.04 -3.03
C PHE A 803 -13.28 43.45 -4.44
N PHE A 804 -13.48 42.15 -4.51
CA PHE A 804 -13.74 41.41 -5.75
C PHE A 804 -15.17 40.88 -5.71
N LEU A 805 -15.88 41.04 -6.83
CA LEU A 805 -17.21 40.50 -7.04
C LEU A 805 -17.16 39.55 -8.23
N ASP A 806 -17.36 38.26 -7.97
CA ASP A 806 -17.34 37.20 -8.97
C ASP A 806 -18.76 36.77 -9.29
N PHE A 807 -19.11 36.80 -10.58
CA PHE A 807 -20.38 36.32 -11.11
C PHE A 807 -20.11 35.03 -11.89
N SER A 808 -20.65 33.91 -11.42
CA SER A 808 -20.53 32.61 -12.07
C SER A 808 -21.90 32.15 -12.54
N SER A 809 -22.03 31.80 -13.83
CA SER A 809 -23.30 31.34 -14.41
C SER A 809 -23.08 30.32 -15.52
N ALA A 810 -24.17 29.69 -15.98
CA ALA A 810 -24.12 28.76 -17.12
C ALA A 810 -23.86 29.46 -18.47
N MET A 811 -23.92 30.79 -18.52
CA MET A 811 -23.72 31.59 -19.74
C MET A 811 -22.82 32.80 -19.49
N ALA A 812 -22.28 33.39 -20.55
CA ALA A 812 -21.52 34.63 -20.43
C ALA A 812 -22.43 35.77 -19.96
N LEU A 813 -21.98 36.53 -18.96
CA LEU A 813 -22.68 37.68 -18.41
C LEU A 813 -21.95 38.97 -18.78
N LYS A 814 -22.69 40.00 -19.15
CA LYS A 814 -22.18 41.38 -19.19
C LYS A 814 -22.47 42.02 -17.85
N VAL A 815 -21.45 42.62 -17.24
CA VAL A 815 -21.55 43.33 -15.97
C VAL A 815 -21.06 44.76 -16.17
N SER A 816 -21.88 45.74 -15.78
CA SER A 816 -21.57 47.18 -15.85
C SER A 816 -21.63 47.81 -14.47
N HIS A 817 -20.69 48.72 -14.19
CA HIS A 817 -20.72 49.55 -12.98
C HIS A 817 -21.65 50.74 -13.21
N LEU A 818 -22.71 50.87 -12.41
CA LEU A 818 -23.68 51.96 -12.52
C LEU A 818 -23.35 53.13 -11.59
N GLN A 819 -22.83 52.83 -10.40
CA GLN A 819 -22.53 53.79 -9.35
C GLN A 819 -21.33 53.32 -8.55
#